data_AF-A0A7H5F1L8-F1
#
_entry.id   AF-A0A7H5F1L8-F1
#
_cell.length_a   1.000
_cell.length_b   1.000
_cell.length_c   1.000
_cell.angle_alpha   90.00
_cell.angle_beta   90.00
_cell.angle_gamma   90.00
#
_symmetry.space_group_name_H-M   'P 1'
#
loop_
_entity.id
_entity.type
_entity.pdbx_description
1 polymer ?
#
loop_
_entity_poly.entity_id
_entity_poly.type
_entity_poly.pdbx_seq_one_letter_code
_entity_poly.pdbx_strand_id
1 'polypeptide(L)'
;MRLFVFCQALLLTLFLSSSAEAQYALPPATFEKVPVHTLPQQDNDALKQAEMAKRRPGRPAKFAVSLPVAIRPGKVGQWTKQGSTSIWRMRVQSAGAKTLNLGFSEFNLPAGAEFYISSATERFGPFTAADNEVHNQLWTPVIIGDELLLELRTPEHLRKGVQLYLTSVNHDFVDITKSASGACNLDVVCGENDGWGIVEPYRDIIRSVAAYTLNGIDQCTGFLINNANEDGRPLFMTANHCNVTANSSPSLVAYWNFENSFCRQPNSGASGGNGNGQRNVFNSGTIHLASFANSDVTITELDDPLNPNADAFFAGWSNEAALPTDTLIAVHHPGVDEKRISFSFQQARRVNNGNGPTVADGNLLEVPFWDIGTTEGGSSGSPIFDKNKRVRGQLFGGQAACGNQAYDVYGYFHVSWEGGGSAGTRLRDWLDPCGTGMTSMDGINQSDLNTIVTTTDNCLTACANTDLNVPLTLGTGFPAGSPVVVSSAPDVFGTSLSASTAGGGETITLTISGDNGTPTGVYSVVVTVGSGSTQDDITLVVNFTSQDFAAPTLSTPANGSTDVSPTTLLSWSPVANAESYDIELAADENFETILGSGSNITTTSAGFTNPLPGNTTFYWRIRAVGECGASEWSTPFVFTTADISCANAAATGLPVTIPSSGTPTVAANLNVAASLLIESMEVSLAIAHSFAGDLSATLTSPDGTTINLFNQVNGGACSGSNLQVIFTDQAAQTSTDFENACTSDNPAVSGTFQSAEALSAFNGENAVGNWVLRVTDNADFDGGSIVDFEILFCTSGGGIQDYGLTTSTSELDVCQNEFPSVEIQLGNAYGESPTVSVDADGTTLTNVTTDFNPNTSIMTVNIEGWNGLNPGSYDLTMTVTATDGTVNSLVIPLQLALAPGVATLVGPDNGARTSPEDVTFDWDAVGGTNNYTLQYSFTEDFSTIEFERVMGRTSFTLDLPENTTIYWRVLSNNDCGTAISEVRVLETRPLSLQSFGANRSLNIYPNPVRRLLNLEASGNWSSDIDATLLDATGRQLRTFRIANPAGTLTQIDLGQLSAGVYYLRLTNEGVERTERLVVMP
;
A
#
# COMPACT_ATOMS: atom_id res chain seq x y z
N MET A 1 7.38 59.08 69.36
CA MET A 1 8.30 59.71 68.39
C MET A 1 9.34 58.67 67.98
N ARG A 2 9.48 58.42 66.67
CA ARG A 2 10.23 57.32 65.99
C ARG A 2 9.47 55.99 65.82
N LEU A 3 8.50 55.97 64.91
CA LEU A 3 8.23 54.86 63.97
C LEU A 3 7.17 55.36 62.95
N PHE A 4 7.58 56.23 62.02
CA PHE A 4 6.69 56.86 61.04
C PHE A 4 7.44 57.16 59.73
N VAL A 5 8.13 56.16 59.16
CA VAL A 5 8.72 56.26 57.79
C VAL A 5 8.62 54.94 56.98
N PHE A 6 8.07 53.85 57.52
CA PHE A 6 8.04 52.54 56.83
C PHE A 6 6.64 52.13 56.30
N CYS A 7 5.81 53.08 55.86
CA CYS A 7 4.43 52.80 55.43
C CYS A 7 4.02 53.38 54.06
N GLN A 8 4.99 53.72 53.19
CA GLN A 8 4.69 54.17 51.81
C GLN A 8 5.44 53.42 50.70
N ALA A 9 6.17 52.35 51.01
CA ALA A 9 6.81 51.48 50.00
C ALA A 9 6.10 50.13 49.80
N LEU A 10 4.99 49.85 50.50
CA LEU A 10 4.26 48.58 50.45
C LEU A 10 2.83 48.71 49.86
N LEU A 11 2.57 49.81 49.13
CA LEU A 11 1.24 50.11 48.56
C LEU A 11 1.27 50.37 47.04
N LEU A 12 2.35 49.95 46.36
CA LEU A 12 2.50 50.06 44.91
C LEU A 12 2.79 48.71 44.22
N THR A 13 2.40 47.59 44.83
CA THR A 13 2.53 46.23 44.24
C THR A 13 1.24 45.39 44.37
N LEU A 14 0.08 46.04 44.54
CA LEU A 14 -1.24 45.38 44.63
C LEU A 14 -2.25 45.87 43.59
N PHE A 15 -1.77 46.51 42.52
CA PHE A 15 -2.53 46.73 41.30
C PHE A 15 -1.66 46.32 40.12
N LEU A 16 -1.67 45.02 39.80
CA LEU A 16 -1.28 44.44 38.51
C LEU A 16 -1.73 42.96 38.51
N SER A 17 -3.02 42.73 38.74
CA SER A 17 -3.68 41.48 38.35
C SER A 17 -4.44 41.73 37.04
N SER A 18 -3.68 42.08 36.01
CA SER A 18 -4.14 42.20 34.63
C SER A 18 -2.94 42.03 33.69
N SER A 19 -2.38 40.82 33.68
CA SER A 19 -1.44 40.36 32.65
C SER A 19 -1.17 38.87 32.86
N ALA A 20 -2.17 38.03 32.61
CA ALA A 20 -1.98 36.57 32.45
C ALA A 20 -1.34 36.21 31.09
N GLU A 21 -1.10 37.20 30.22
CA GLU A 21 -0.66 37.00 28.83
C GLU A 21 0.83 36.62 28.64
N ALA A 22 1.66 36.55 29.70
CA ALA A 22 3.12 36.47 29.54
C ALA A 22 3.83 35.25 30.17
N GLN A 23 3.11 34.32 30.84
CA GLN A 23 3.79 33.32 31.69
C GLN A 23 4.24 32.04 30.95
N TYR A 24 3.74 31.79 29.74
CA TYR A 24 4.00 30.55 28.99
C TYR A 24 4.91 30.74 27.76
N ALA A 25 5.26 31.99 27.43
CA ALA A 25 6.04 32.30 26.25
C ALA A 25 7.53 32.04 26.47
N LEU A 26 8.13 31.24 25.58
CA LEU A 26 9.59 31.23 25.44
C LEU A 26 10.07 32.66 25.15
N PRO A 27 11.25 33.07 25.66
CA PRO A 27 11.82 34.36 25.30
C PRO A 27 11.81 34.51 23.77
N PRO A 28 11.44 35.67 23.19
CA PRO A 28 11.26 35.82 21.74
C PRO A 28 12.45 35.31 20.92
N ALA A 29 13.67 35.62 21.36
CA ALA A 29 14.92 35.16 20.73
C ALA A 29 15.14 33.63 20.77
N THR A 30 14.46 32.92 21.68
CA THR A 30 14.44 31.45 21.78
C THR A 30 13.30 30.88 20.93
N PHE A 31 12.12 31.50 20.97
CA PHE A 31 10.96 31.09 20.18
C PHE A 31 11.23 31.15 18.67
N GLU A 32 11.85 32.24 18.19
CA GLU A 32 12.23 32.41 16.78
C GLU A 32 13.17 31.31 16.26
N LYS A 33 13.96 30.68 17.15
CA LYS A 33 14.88 29.61 16.80
C LYS A 33 14.24 28.23 16.78
N VAL A 34 13.03 28.08 17.31
CA VAL A 34 12.32 26.80 17.28
C VAL A 34 11.87 26.52 15.84
N PRO A 35 12.19 25.34 15.27
CA PRO A 35 11.79 24.98 13.91
C PRO A 35 10.27 25.03 13.74
N VAL A 36 9.80 25.53 12.60
CA VAL A 36 8.36 25.55 12.23
C VAL A 36 8.11 24.52 11.14
N HIS A 37 7.06 23.73 11.31
CA HIS A 37 6.46 22.92 10.26
C HIS A 37 5.23 23.67 9.74
N THR A 38 5.34 24.26 8.56
CA THR A 38 4.26 25.05 7.93
C THR A 38 3.44 24.16 7.01
N LEU A 39 2.12 24.16 7.20
CA LEU A 39 1.16 23.35 6.46
C LEU A 39 0.63 24.08 5.21
N PRO A 40 0.08 23.34 4.23
CA PRO A 40 -0.56 23.94 3.07
C PRO A 40 -1.69 24.89 3.46
N GLN A 41 -1.75 26.04 2.80
CA GLN A 41 -2.80 27.03 3.03
C GLN A 41 -4.17 26.46 2.62
N GLN A 42 -5.20 26.72 3.44
CA GLN A 42 -6.58 26.31 3.18
C GLN A 42 -7.44 27.52 2.73
N ASP A 43 -8.47 27.25 1.93
CA ASP A 43 -9.51 28.22 1.58
C ASP A 43 -10.72 28.02 2.50
N ASN A 44 -10.75 28.80 3.58
CA ASN A 44 -11.76 28.63 4.62
C ASN A 44 -13.16 28.98 4.14
N ASP A 45 -13.30 29.96 3.25
CA ASP A 45 -14.61 30.36 2.73
C ASP A 45 -15.19 29.27 1.82
N ALA A 46 -14.36 28.67 0.95
CA ALA A 46 -14.77 27.56 0.10
C ALA A 46 -15.14 26.31 0.92
N LEU A 47 -14.31 25.93 1.90
CA LEU A 47 -14.57 24.79 2.79
C LEU A 47 -15.86 25.00 3.59
N LYS A 48 -16.07 26.21 4.14
CA LYS A 48 -17.28 26.56 4.89
C LYS A 48 -18.53 26.49 4.02
N GLN A 49 -18.50 27.04 2.80
CA GLN A 49 -19.62 26.96 1.87
C GLN A 49 -19.94 25.50 1.48
N ALA A 50 -18.92 24.68 1.23
CA ALA A 50 -19.09 23.26 0.91
C ALA A 50 -19.70 22.46 2.07
N GLU A 51 -19.32 22.75 3.32
CA GLU A 51 -19.92 22.12 4.49
C GLU A 51 -21.37 22.60 4.71
N MET A 52 -21.66 23.89 4.58
CA MET A 52 -23.04 24.41 4.70
C MET A 52 -23.99 23.72 3.73
N ALA A 53 -23.54 23.42 2.50
CA ALA A 53 -24.35 22.72 1.49
C ALA A 53 -24.65 21.25 1.83
N LYS A 54 -23.87 20.63 2.73
CA LYS A 54 -23.98 19.20 3.10
C LYS A 54 -24.74 18.97 4.41
N ARG A 55 -24.99 20.01 5.20
CA ARG A 55 -25.70 19.91 6.49
C ARG A 55 -27.11 19.37 6.29
N ARG A 56 -27.42 18.28 7.00
CA ARG A 56 -28.73 17.61 7.00
C ARG A 56 -28.89 16.81 8.31
N PRO A 57 -30.13 16.53 8.76
CA PRO A 57 -30.36 15.67 9.92
C PRO A 57 -29.66 14.30 9.78
N GLY A 58 -29.16 13.76 10.90
CA GLY A 58 -28.45 12.47 10.92
C GLY A 58 -27.03 12.50 10.32
N ARG A 59 -26.41 13.69 10.16
CA ARG A 59 -24.99 13.84 9.80
C ARG A 59 -24.30 14.77 10.80
N PRO A 60 -23.14 14.40 11.37
CA PRO A 60 -22.36 15.27 12.24
C PRO A 60 -21.89 16.52 11.49
N ALA A 61 -21.76 17.62 12.23
CA ALA A 61 -21.27 18.87 11.68
C ALA A 61 -19.74 18.84 11.61
N LYS A 62 -19.16 19.25 10.48
CA LYS A 62 -17.72 19.42 10.33
C LYS A 62 -17.32 20.87 10.56
N PHE A 63 -16.21 21.08 11.27
CA PHE A 63 -15.66 22.42 11.49
C PHE A 63 -14.21 22.56 11.03
N ALA A 64 -13.48 21.45 10.90
CA ALA A 64 -12.09 21.44 10.50
C ALA A 64 -11.82 20.47 9.35
N VAL A 65 -10.71 20.71 8.66
CA VAL A 65 -10.10 19.77 7.72
C VAL A 65 -8.85 19.18 8.36
N SER A 66 -8.69 17.85 8.27
CA SER A 66 -7.47 17.19 8.75
C SER A 66 -6.38 17.30 7.69
N LEU A 67 -5.22 17.82 8.09
CA LEU A 67 -4.03 17.92 7.26
C LEU A 67 -3.03 16.85 7.73
N PRO A 68 -2.71 15.85 6.90
CA PRO A 68 -1.81 14.78 7.29
C PRO A 68 -0.38 15.33 7.44
N VAL A 69 0.32 14.85 8.45
CA VAL A 69 1.72 15.16 8.75
C VAL A 69 2.47 13.90 9.16
N ALA A 70 3.80 13.95 9.15
CA ALA A 70 4.64 12.84 9.59
C ALA A 70 5.72 13.34 10.56
N ILE A 71 5.30 13.76 11.75
CA ILE A 71 6.17 14.44 12.71
C ILE A 71 6.56 13.48 13.84
N ARG A 72 7.87 13.20 13.95
CA ARG A 72 8.48 12.44 15.05
C ARG A 72 9.64 13.23 15.66
N PRO A 73 9.82 13.23 17.00
CA PRO A 73 10.95 13.92 17.63
C PRO A 73 12.34 13.47 17.16
N GLY A 74 12.46 12.26 16.59
CA GLY A 74 13.71 11.75 16.01
C GLY A 74 14.03 12.28 14.61
N LYS A 75 13.05 12.82 13.87
CA LYS A 75 13.20 13.30 12.49
C LYS A 75 13.03 14.82 12.36
N VAL A 76 12.09 15.40 13.10
CA VAL A 76 11.65 16.80 12.97
C VAL A 76 11.69 17.49 14.33
N GLY A 77 11.92 18.81 14.33
CA GLY A 77 12.04 19.62 15.55
C GLY A 77 13.47 19.66 16.11
N GLN A 78 13.62 20.23 17.30
CA GLN A 78 14.93 20.46 17.89
C GLN A 78 15.00 19.97 19.33
N TRP A 79 16.00 19.13 19.60
CA TRP A 79 16.38 18.73 20.96
C TRP A 79 17.40 19.71 21.55
N THR A 80 17.16 20.11 22.78
CA THR A 80 18.09 20.84 23.64
C THR A 80 18.23 20.08 24.96
N LYS A 81 19.30 20.36 25.71
CA LYS A 81 19.54 19.71 27.00
C LYS A 81 19.61 20.75 28.10
N GLN A 82 18.89 20.51 29.19
CA GLN A 82 18.91 21.33 30.40
C GLN A 82 19.16 20.43 31.61
N GLY A 83 20.42 20.38 32.07
CA GLY A 83 20.83 19.47 33.14
C GLY A 83 20.66 17.99 32.72
N SER A 84 19.85 17.24 33.48
CA SER A 84 19.50 15.83 33.22
C SER A 84 18.26 15.64 32.35
N THR A 85 17.63 16.73 31.88
CA THR A 85 16.41 16.70 31.07
C THR A 85 16.74 17.02 29.61
N SER A 86 16.28 16.19 28.68
CA SER A 86 16.21 16.52 27.27
C SER A 86 14.88 17.24 26.99
N ILE A 87 14.92 18.34 26.24
CA ILE A 87 13.74 19.11 25.85
C ILE A 87 13.69 19.17 24.33
N TRP A 88 12.67 18.57 23.75
CA TRP A 88 12.34 18.69 22.33
C TRP A 88 11.31 19.78 22.11
N ARG A 89 11.51 20.59 21.07
CA ARG A 89 10.57 21.65 20.67
C ARG A 89 10.39 21.70 19.16
N MET A 90 9.17 22.00 18.75
CA MET A 90 8.86 22.45 17.39
C MET A 90 7.61 23.30 17.38
N ARG A 91 7.40 24.03 16.29
CA ARG A 91 6.17 24.78 16.02
C ARG A 91 5.44 24.13 14.84
N VAL A 92 4.12 24.07 14.90
CA VAL A 92 3.26 23.66 13.81
C VAL A 92 2.40 24.86 13.43
N GLN A 93 2.37 25.22 12.15
CA GLN A 93 1.65 26.39 11.67
C GLN A 93 0.72 26.01 10.53
N SER A 94 -0.55 26.39 10.62
CA SER A 94 -1.55 26.26 9.55
C SER A 94 -2.19 27.61 9.28
N ALA A 95 -1.57 28.41 8.41
CA ALA A 95 -1.93 29.81 8.22
C ALA A 95 -3.44 29.99 7.95
N GLY A 96 -4.07 30.87 8.73
CA GLY A 96 -5.50 31.19 8.59
C GLY A 96 -6.45 30.32 9.41
N ALA A 97 -5.95 29.25 10.06
CA ALA A 97 -6.73 28.45 10.99
C ALA A 97 -7.26 29.31 12.15
N LYS A 98 -8.45 29.01 12.64
CA LYS A 98 -9.05 29.72 13.79
C LYS A 98 -8.71 29.02 15.09
N THR A 99 -8.77 27.70 15.05
CA THR A 99 -8.27 26.80 16.08
C THR A 99 -7.48 25.68 15.42
N LEU A 100 -6.61 25.06 16.20
CA LEU A 100 -5.89 23.84 15.84
C LEU A 100 -6.14 22.78 16.91
N ASN A 101 -6.24 21.53 16.49
CA ASN A 101 -6.10 20.37 17.36
C ASN A 101 -5.28 19.30 16.63
N LEU A 102 -4.70 18.38 17.40
CA LEU A 102 -3.69 17.44 16.92
C LEU A 102 -4.15 16.00 17.18
N GLY A 103 -3.86 15.12 16.22
CA GLY A 103 -4.05 13.67 16.35
C GLY A 103 -2.72 12.94 16.26
N PHE A 104 -2.37 12.24 17.33
CA PHE A 104 -1.19 11.37 17.40
C PHE A 104 -1.63 9.92 17.19
N SER A 105 -1.03 9.22 16.23
CA SER A 105 -1.27 7.78 16.03
C SER A 105 -0.29 6.89 16.80
N GLU A 106 0.66 7.51 17.51
CA GLU A 106 1.58 6.87 18.44
C GLU A 106 1.82 7.86 19.59
N PHE A 107 1.35 7.54 20.79
CA PHE A 107 1.57 8.32 22.01
C PHE A 107 1.86 7.37 23.16
N ASN A 108 3.15 7.18 23.45
CA ASN A 108 3.61 6.43 24.61
C ASN A 108 4.87 7.11 25.18
N LEU A 109 4.68 7.76 26.32
CA LEU A 109 5.71 8.51 27.01
C LEU A 109 6.28 7.70 28.18
N PRO A 110 7.61 7.68 28.38
CA PRO A 110 8.20 7.01 29.53
C PRO A 110 7.90 7.77 30.84
N ALA A 111 7.89 7.06 31.97
CA ALA A 111 7.65 7.66 33.28
C ALA A 111 8.60 8.86 33.55
N GLY A 112 8.01 10.00 33.93
CA GLY A 112 8.73 11.26 34.15
C GLY A 112 8.91 12.14 32.90
N ALA A 113 8.41 11.73 31.74
CA ALA A 113 8.25 12.61 30.59
C ALA A 113 6.97 13.47 30.69
N GLU A 114 7.04 14.68 30.16
CA GLU A 114 5.96 15.67 30.13
C GLU A 114 5.86 16.27 28.73
N PHE A 115 4.67 16.27 28.14
CA PHE A 115 4.38 16.89 26.86
C PHE A 115 3.41 18.06 27.03
N TYR A 116 3.75 19.21 26.45
CA TYR A 116 2.96 20.42 26.48
C TYR A 116 2.67 20.93 25.07
N ILE A 117 1.50 21.53 24.93
CA ILE A 117 1.07 22.20 23.71
C ILE A 117 0.70 23.63 24.09
N SER A 118 1.20 24.62 23.37
CA SER A 118 0.94 26.02 23.70
C SER A 118 0.65 26.84 22.46
N SER A 119 -0.36 27.70 22.53
CA SER A 119 -0.54 28.81 21.59
C SER A 119 -0.01 30.11 22.22
N ALA A 120 -0.31 31.25 21.61
CA ALA A 120 -0.02 32.56 22.20
C ALA A 120 -0.82 32.83 23.49
N THR A 121 -1.99 32.20 23.65
CA THR A 121 -2.95 32.50 24.74
C THR A 121 -3.24 31.32 25.65
N GLU A 122 -2.96 30.09 25.21
CA GLU A 122 -3.35 28.86 25.91
C GLU A 122 -2.18 27.89 26.05
N ARG A 123 -2.19 27.08 27.12
CA ARG A 123 -1.26 25.97 27.32
C ARG A 123 -2.00 24.77 27.89
N PHE A 124 -1.79 23.62 27.26
CA PHE A 124 -2.34 22.32 27.65
C PHE A 124 -1.22 21.36 28.03
N GLY A 125 -1.54 20.42 28.94
CA GLY A 125 -0.60 19.49 29.55
C GLY A 125 -0.17 19.88 30.99
N PRO A 126 0.78 19.15 31.59
CA PRO A 126 1.55 18.09 30.94
C PRO A 126 0.68 16.86 30.65
N PHE A 127 0.74 16.37 29.41
CA PHE A 127 0.44 14.97 29.12
C PHE A 127 1.66 14.14 29.53
N THR A 128 1.45 12.98 30.12
CA THR A 128 2.46 12.19 30.81
C THR A 128 2.31 10.71 30.47
N ALA A 129 3.05 9.85 31.17
CA ALA A 129 2.88 8.40 31.07
C ALA A 129 1.53 7.89 31.62
N ALA A 130 0.78 8.74 32.35
CA ALA A 130 -0.57 8.41 32.80
C ALA A 130 -1.57 8.42 31.63
N ASP A 131 -1.31 9.23 30.60
CA ASP A 131 -2.13 9.38 29.39
C ASP A 131 -1.71 8.37 28.28
N ASN A 132 -1.00 7.30 28.66
CA ASN A 132 -0.55 6.26 27.73
C ASN A 132 -1.63 5.19 27.59
N GLU A 133 -2.30 5.16 26.45
CA GLU A 133 -3.41 4.22 26.23
C GLU A 133 -3.03 2.98 25.41
N VAL A 134 -3.82 1.91 25.57
CA VAL A 134 -3.65 0.64 24.82
C VAL A 134 -3.76 0.86 23.31
N HIS A 135 -4.64 1.77 22.88
CA HIS A 135 -4.78 2.14 21.46
C HIS A 135 -3.62 3.03 20.96
N ASN A 136 -2.73 3.48 21.85
CA ASN A 136 -1.51 4.23 21.52
C ASN A 136 -1.76 5.55 20.74
N GLN A 137 -2.88 6.22 21.02
CA GLN A 137 -3.24 7.48 20.37
C GLN A 137 -3.43 8.58 21.41
N LEU A 138 -3.28 9.84 21.00
CA LEU A 138 -3.68 11.00 21.80
C LEU A 138 -4.32 12.03 20.87
N TRP A 139 -5.45 12.58 21.28
CA TRP A 139 -6.15 13.63 20.55
C TRP A 139 -6.33 14.85 21.45
N THR A 140 -5.96 16.02 20.93
CA THR A 140 -5.84 17.21 21.80
C THR A 140 -7.14 18.01 21.80
N PRO A 141 -7.39 18.82 22.84
CA PRO A 141 -8.45 19.82 22.78
C PRO A 141 -8.23 20.80 21.62
N VAL A 142 -9.28 21.53 21.24
CA VAL A 142 -9.20 22.65 20.30
C VAL A 142 -8.48 23.82 20.96
N ILE A 143 -7.46 24.34 20.29
CA ILE A 143 -6.57 25.38 20.81
C ILE A 143 -6.65 26.59 19.88
N ILE A 144 -6.86 27.77 20.44
CA ILE A 144 -7.01 29.02 19.69
C ILE A 144 -5.67 29.43 19.07
N GLY A 145 -5.71 29.76 17.77
CA GLY A 145 -4.57 30.22 16.99
C GLY A 145 -4.27 29.34 15.78
N ASP A 146 -3.44 29.86 14.88
CA ASP A 146 -2.97 29.18 13.68
C ASP A 146 -1.53 28.64 13.81
N GLU A 147 -0.93 28.77 15.00
CA GLU A 147 0.40 28.28 15.30
C GLU A 147 0.47 27.71 16.73
N LEU A 148 0.99 26.49 16.87
CA LEU A 148 1.17 25.80 18.14
C LEU A 148 2.65 25.46 18.38
N LEU A 149 3.13 25.70 19.60
CA LEU A 149 4.40 25.22 20.12
C LEU A 149 4.19 23.86 20.80
N LEU A 150 4.91 22.85 20.33
CA LEU A 150 4.98 21.53 20.94
C LEU A 150 6.28 21.43 21.76
N GLU A 151 6.18 21.03 23.03
CA GLU A 151 7.32 20.90 23.94
C GLU A 151 7.27 19.56 24.68
N LEU A 152 8.22 18.66 24.41
CA LEU A 152 8.39 17.41 25.14
C LEU A 152 9.62 17.50 26.03
N ARG A 153 9.46 17.19 27.32
CA ARG A 153 10.52 17.13 28.32
C ARG A 153 10.64 15.69 28.79
N THR A 154 11.84 15.14 28.81
CA THR A 154 12.07 13.75 29.25
C THR A 154 13.41 13.64 29.96
N PRO A 155 13.57 12.77 30.97
CA PRO A 155 14.88 12.40 31.49
C PRO A 155 15.78 11.91 30.34
N GLU A 156 17.02 12.39 30.29
CA GLU A 156 17.93 12.13 29.15
C GLU A 156 18.13 10.63 28.88
N HIS A 157 18.21 9.83 29.94
CA HIS A 157 18.39 8.38 29.83
C HIS A 157 17.16 7.65 29.26
N LEU A 158 15.97 8.28 29.31
CA LEU A 158 14.71 7.73 28.78
C LEU A 158 14.37 8.28 27.40
N ARG A 159 15.17 9.21 26.85
CA ARG A 159 14.87 9.87 25.56
C ARG A 159 14.63 8.90 24.41
N LYS A 160 15.34 7.76 24.37
CA LYS A 160 15.16 6.74 23.33
C LYS A 160 13.85 5.94 23.46
N GLY A 161 13.21 5.98 24.62
CA GLY A 161 11.93 5.32 24.88
C GLY A 161 10.71 6.20 24.60
N VAL A 162 10.90 7.42 24.10
CA VAL A 162 9.79 8.28 23.67
C VAL A 162 9.21 7.75 22.37
N GLN A 163 7.93 7.43 22.39
CA GLN A 163 7.12 7.09 21.23
C GLN A 163 6.10 8.21 21.02
N LEU A 164 6.32 9.03 19.99
CA LEU A 164 5.47 10.17 19.68
C LEU A 164 5.42 10.36 18.17
N TYR A 165 4.24 10.16 17.58
CA TYR A 165 4.00 10.34 16.16
C TYR A 165 2.74 11.17 15.91
N LEU A 166 2.96 12.44 15.60
CA LEU A 166 1.90 13.34 15.16
C LEU A 166 1.61 13.07 13.69
N THR A 167 0.36 12.71 13.40
CA THR A 167 -0.09 12.33 12.04
C THR A 167 -1.19 13.23 11.50
N SER A 168 -1.92 13.94 12.35
CA SER A 168 -3.00 14.83 11.93
C SER A 168 -2.89 16.20 12.59
N VAL A 169 -3.00 17.26 11.79
CA VAL A 169 -3.20 18.64 12.26
C VAL A 169 -4.51 19.14 11.69
N ASN A 170 -5.48 19.43 12.56
CA ASN A 170 -6.83 19.76 12.16
C ASN A 170 -7.01 21.28 12.10
N HIS A 171 -7.29 21.80 10.90
CA HIS A 171 -7.45 23.22 10.58
C HIS A 171 -8.93 23.61 10.63
N ASP A 172 -9.32 24.40 11.63
CA ASP A 172 -10.68 24.96 11.72
C ASP A 172 -10.91 26.05 10.65
N PHE A 173 -11.85 25.76 9.74
CA PHE A 173 -12.28 26.65 8.66
C PHE A 173 -13.60 27.37 8.96
N VAL A 174 -14.30 27.02 10.03
CA VAL A 174 -15.61 27.58 10.39
C VAL A 174 -15.50 28.78 11.33
N ASP A 175 -14.48 28.77 12.21
CA ASP A 175 -14.30 29.64 13.37
C ASP A 175 -15.16 29.25 14.57
N ILE A 176 -14.90 28.08 15.17
CA ILE A 176 -15.65 27.59 16.35
C ILE A 176 -15.33 28.36 17.64
N THR A 177 -14.52 29.42 17.56
CA THR A 177 -14.34 30.40 18.65
C THR A 177 -15.47 31.43 18.69
N LYS A 178 -16.20 31.58 17.57
CA LYS A 178 -17.36 32.45 17.48
C LYS A 178 -18.63 31.62 17.58
N SER A 179 -19.27 31.71 18.73
CA SER A 179 -20.53 31.02 19.02
C SER A 179 -21.73 31.82 18.48
N ALA A 180 -22.62 31.16 17.74
CA ALA A 180 -23.86 31.79 17.28
C ALA A 180 -24.94 30.73 17.04
N SER A 181 -25.28 29.99 18.10
CA SER A 181 -26.56 29.28 18.18
C SER A 181 -27.73 30.28 18.08
N GLY A 182 -28.89 29.83 17.61
CA GLY A 182 -30.03 30.71 17.42
C GLY A 182 -30.48 31.43 18.71
N ALA A 183 -30.94 32.67 18.57
CA ALA A 183 -31.22 33.55 19.71
C ALA A 183 -32.29 33.03 20.67
N CYS A 184 -33.18 32.13 20.23
CA CYS A 184 -34.26 31.59 21.06
C CYS A 184 -33.77 30.57 22.11
N ASN A 185 -32.56 30.01 21.95
CA ASN A 185 -31.98 29.08 22.91
C ASN A 185 -31.78 29.77 24.28
N LEU A 186 -31.95 29.00 25.34
CA LEU A 186 -31.83 29.44 26.74
C LEU A 186 -30.50 28.94 27.32
N ASP A 187 -29.67 29.86 27.80
CA ASP A 187 -28.42 29.50 28.49
C ASP A 187 -28.71 28.71 29.77
N VAL A 188 -27.93 27.65 30.01
CA VAL A 188 -28.08 26.82 31.21
C VAL A 188 -27.87 27.61 32.50
N VAL A 189 -27.09 28.69 32.51
CA VAL A 189 -26.83 29.51 33.70
C VAL A 189 -27.99 30.43 34.09
N CYS A 190 -28.98 30.62 33.22
CA CYS A 190 -30.17 31.42 33.54
C CYS A 190 -30.91 30.85 34.75
N GLY A 191 -31.31 31.71 35.67
CA GLY A 191 -31.95 31.28 36.93
C GLY A 191 -33.15 32.12 37.32
N GLU A 192 -33.63 31.93 38.55
CA GLU A 192 -34.80 32.65 39.09
C GLU A 192 -34.65 34.18 38.98
N ASN A 193 -33.45 34.69 39.29
CA ASN A 193 -33.13 36.13 39.21
C ASN A 193 -33.18 36.69 37.78
N ASP A 194 -33.06 35.83 36.77
CA ASP A 194 -33.13 36.19 35.35
C ASP A 194 -34.53 35.98 34.76
N GLY A 195 -35.50 35.51 35.56
CA GLY A 195 -36.85 35.15 35.13
C GLY A 195 -37.01 33.68 34.68
N TRP A 196 -35.99 32.85 34.89
CA TRP A 196 -35.93 31.45 34.41
C TRP A 196 -35.79 30.45 35.56
N GLY A 197 -36.57 30.62 36.63
CA GLY A 197 -36.55 29.73 37.81
C GLY A 197 -36.88 28.26 37.49
N ILE A 198 -37.45 27.98 36.30
CA ILE A 198 -37.67 26.63 35.79
C ILE A 198 -36.37 25.82 35.61
N VAL A 199 -35.21 26.48 35.49
CA VAL A 199 -33.91 25.82 35.31
C VAL A 199 -33.34 25.30 36.64
N GLU A 200 -33.69 25.91 37.78
CA GLU A 200 -33.07 25.61 39.08
C GLU A 200 -33.14 24.14 39.52
N PRO A 201 -34.23 23.38 39.29
CA PRO A 201 -34.30 21.98 39.68
C PRO A 201 -33.31 21.06 38.92
N TYR A 202 -32.68 21.55 37.85
CA TYR A 202 -31.95 20.76 36.86
C TYR A 202 -30.44 21.07 36.80
N ARG A 203 -29.91 21.80 37.80
CA ARG A 203 -28.48 22.18 37.90
C ARG A 203 -27.53 20.97 37.95
N ASP A 204 -28.03 19.82 38.38
CA ASP A 204 -27.32 18.55 38.37
C ASP A 204 -27.18 17.98 36.96
N ILE A 205 -28.27 17.66 36.28
CA ILE A 205 -28.23 17.06 34.93
C ILE A 205 -27.56 17.96 33.90
N ILE A 206 -27.53 19.28 34.11
CA ILE A 206 -26.73 20.20 33.29
C ILE A 206 -25.24 19.80 33.26
N ARG A 207 -24.68 19.36 34.40
CA ARG A 207 -23.27 18.96 34.53
C ARG A 207 -22.99 17.57 33.96
N SER A 208 -24.01 16.81 33.55
CA SER A 208 -23.83 15.52 32.86
C SER A 208 -23.47 15.67 31.38
N VAL A 209 -23.73 16.83 30.76
CA VAL A 209 -23.62 17.02 29.31
C VAL A 209 -22.31 17.68 28.90
N ALA A 210 -21.71 17.19 27.82
CA ALA A 210 -20.53 17.77 27.19
C ALA A 210 -20.69 17.92 25.67
N ALA A 211 -20.11 18.98 25.13
CA ALA A 211 -19.75 19.05 23.73
C ALA A 211 -18.55 18.13 23.48
N TYR A 212 -18.40 17.55 22.30
CA TYR A 212 -17.17 16.84 21.97
C TYR A 212 -16.76 17.00 20.51
N THR A 213 -15.47 16.82 20.26
CA THR A 213 -14.92 16.65 18.91
C THR A 213 -14.58 15.20 18.65
N LEU A 214 -14.64 14.77 17.39
CA LEU A 214 -14.25 13.44 16.93
C LEU A 214 -13.35 13.55 15.70
N ASN A 215 -12.28 12.76 15.67
CA ASN A 215 -11.19 12.83 14.69
C ASN A 215 -10.62 14.26 14.52
N GLY A 216 -10.84 15.13 15.52
CA GLY A 216 -10.50 16.54 15.46
C GLY A 216 -11.28 17.39 14.45
N ILE A 217 -12.29 16.85 13.76
CA ILE A 217 -12.99 17.50 12.65
C ILE A 217 -14.51 17.54 12.76
N ASP A 218 -15.10 16.53 13.40
CA ASP A 218 -16.54 16.39 13.60
C ASP A 218 -16.92 16.87 15.00
N GLN A 219 -18.16 17.33 15.18
CA GLN A 219 -18.66 17.84 16.45
C GLN A 219 -20.09 17.33 16.74
N CYS A 220 -20.31 16.90 17.98
CA CYS A 220 -21.60 16.47 18.50
C CYS A 220 -21.71 16.78 20.02
N THR A 221 -22.83 16.40 20.63
CA THR A 221 -23.07 16.43 22.08
C THR A 221 -23.14 15.02 22.64
N GLY A 222 -22.65 14.80 23.85
CA GLY A 222 -22.89 13.57 24.59
C GLY A 222 -23.05 13.84 26.08
N PHE A 223 -23.21 12.80 26.88
CA PHE A 223 -23.47 12.93 28.31
C PHE A 223 -23.01 11.72 29.13
N LEU A 224 -22.65 11.96 30.39
CA LEU A 224 -22.38 10.90 31.36
C LEU A 224 -23.67 10.27 31.85
N ILE A 225 -23.65 8.96 31.99
CA ILE A 225 -24.78 8.17 32.49
C ILE A 225 -24.33 7.29 33.66
N ASN A 226 -25.18 7.19 34.68
CA ASN A 226 -24.98 6.31 35.82
C ASN A 226 -25.31 4.86 35.44
N ASN A 227 -24.83 3.90 36.21
CA ASN A 227 -25.16 2.48 36.06
C ASN A 227 -25.61 1.89 37.41
N ALA A 228 -26.22 0.71 37.39
CA ALA A 228 -26.80 0.07 38.56
C ALA A 228 -25.81 -0.22 39.71
N ASN A 229 -24.50 -0.17 39.45
CA ASN A 229 -23.46 -0.32 40.47
C ASN A 229 -23.11 1.00 41.18
N GLU A 230 -23.55 2.14 40.66
CA GLU A 230 -23.24 3.49 41.17
C GLU A 230 -21.73 3.74 41.39
N ASP A 231 -20.90 3.09 40.57
CA ASP A 231 -19.44 2.99 40.73
C ASP A 231 -18.66 4.18 40.16
N GLY A 232 -19.34 5.13 39.52
CA GLY A 232 -18.71 6.30 38.90
C GLY A 232 -17.93 5.98 37.63
N ARG A 233 -18.13 4.81 37.00
CA ARG A 233 -17.56 4.52 35.67
C ARG A 233 -17.97 5.62 34.67
N PRO A 234 -17.02 6.20 33.91
CA PRO A 234 -17.27 7.33 33.03
C PRO A 234 -17.94 6.90 31.71
N LEU A 235 -19.11 6.26 31.82
CA LEU A 235 -19.94 5.86 30.70
C LEU A 235 -20.49 7.10 30.01
N PHE A 236 -20.16 7.27 28.74
CA PHE A 236 -20.51 8.43 27.92
C PHE A 236 -21.40 8.01 26.76
N MET A 237 -22.59 8.60 26.67
CA MET A 237 -23.56 8.30 25.63
C MET A 237 -23.66 9.42 24.59
N THR A 238 -23.88 9.02 23.34
CA THR A 238 -24.08 9.92 22.19
C THR A 238 -24.91 9.23 21.10
N ALA A 239 -25.06 9.88 19.94
CA ALA A 239 -25.76 9.36 18.79
C ALA A 239 -24.86 8.50 17.88
N ASN A 240 -25.41 7.40 17.35
CA ASN A 240 -24.72 6.50 16.41
C ASN A 240 -24.28 7.21 15.13
N HIS A 241 -25.13 8.09 14.58
CA HIS A 241 -24.79 8.84 13.38
C HIS A 241 -23.64 9.84 13.57
N CYS A 242 -23.24 10.15 14.81
CA CYS A 242 -22.02 10.91 15.08
C CYS A 242 -20.74 10.09 14.79
N ASN A 243 -20.88 8.82 14.38
CA ASN A 243 -19.82 7.92 13.93
C ASN A 243 -18.74 7.65 14.99
N VAL A 244 -19.12 7.60 16.26
CA VAL A 244 -18.26 7.06 17.33
C VAL A 244 -18.30 5.54 17.24
N THR A 245 -17.19 4.96 16.81
CA THR A 245 -16.99 3.53 16.53
C THR A 245 -15.70 3.07 17.20
N ALA A 246 -15.41 1.77 17.24
CA ALA A 246 -14.14 1.25 17.78
C ALA A 246 -12.89 1.92 17.20
N ASN A 247 -12.92 2.34 15.92
CA ASN A 247 -11.77 2.99 15.28
C ASN A 247 -11.67 4.49 15.58
N SER A 248 -12.81 5.16 15.78
CA SER A 248 -12.86 6.61 15.98
C SER A 248 -12.97 7.02 17.44
N SER A 249 -13.41 6.14 18.34
CA SER A 249 -13.60 6.43 19.77
C SER A 249 -12.34 6.95 20.46
N PRO A 250 -11.11 6.49 20.14
CA PRO A 250 -9.88 7.06 20.72
C PRO A 250 -9.66 8.54 20.41
N SER A 251 -10.36 9.08 19.40
CA SER A 251 -10.24 10.47 18.97
C SER A 251 -11.25 11.43 19.57
N LEU A 252 -12.13 10.92 20.43
CA LEU A 252 -13.15 11.73 21.08
C LEU A 252 -12.49 12.64 22.13
N VAL A 253 -12.80 13.94 22.08
CA VAL A 253 -12.40 14.89 23.14
C VAL A 253 -13.64 15.59 23.67
N ALA A 254 -14.03 15.29 24.91
CA ALA A 254 -15.22 15.82 25.58
C ALA A 254 -14.88 17.09 26.38
N TYR A 255 -15.66 18.15 26.20
CA TYR A 255 -15.53 19.46 26.86
C TYR A 255 -16.63 19.65 27.90
N TRP A 256 -16.24 19.63 29.17
CA TRP A 256 -17.12 19.85 30.31
C TRP A 256 -17.25 21.34 30.61
N ASN A 257 -18.38 21.72 31.22
CA ASN A 257 -18.63 23.10 31.67
C ASN A 257 -18.44 24.18 30.57
N PHE A 258 -18.59 23.78 29.30
CA PHE A 258 -18.56 24.71 28.17
C PHE A 258 -19.90 25.44 28.05
N GLU A 259 -20.07 26.48 28.87
CA GLU A 259 -21.30 27.25 28.98
C GLU A 259 -21.02 28.75 29.15
N ASN A 260 -22.00 29.59 28.83
CA ASN A 260 -21.83 31.04 28.95
C ASN A 260 -21.82 31.45 30.42
N SER A 261 -20.94 32.37 30.82
CA SER A 261 -20.73 32.69 32.23
C SER A 261 -21.84 33.55 32.87
N PHE A 262 -22.82 33.99 32.09
CA PHE A 262 -23.97 34.80 32.53
C PHE A 262 -25.21 34.49 31.68
N CYS A 263 -26.41 34.76 32.19
CA CYS A 263 -27.63 34.55 31.42
C CYS A 263 -27.75 35.56 30.28
N ARG A 264 -27.70 35.09 29.02
CA ARG A 264 -28.14 35.89 27.87
C ARG A 264 -29.62 35.65 27.69
N GLN A 265 -30.42 36.71 27.82
CA GLN A 265 -31.87 36.60 27.71
C GLN A 265 -32.27 35.97 26.35
N PRO A 266 -33.07 34.89 26.34
CA PRO A 266 -33.47 34.25 25.09
C PRO A 266 -34.32 35.20 24.25
N ASN A 267 -34.31 34.98 22.94
CA ASN A 267 -34.88 35.85 21.91
C ASN A 267 -34.26 37.26 21.84
N SER A 268 -33.07 37.46 22.42
CA SER A 268 -32.31 38.71 22.31
C SER A 268 -31.11 38.56 21.37
N GLY A 269 -30.64 39.69 20.83
CA GLY A 269 -29.40 39.71 20.04
C GLY A 269 -28.17 39.23 20.82
N ALA A 270 -28.19 39.29 22.16
CA ALA A 270 -27.10 38.75 22.98
C ALA A 270 -27.11 37.21 22.97
N SER A 271 -28.28 36.58 23.12
CA SER A 271 -28.35 35.10 23.12
C SER A 271 -27.98 34.50 21.77
N GLY A 272 -28.27 35.19 20.66
CA GLY A 272 -27.86 34.79 19.31
C GLY A 272 -26.47 35.25 18.87
N GLY A 273 -25.70 35.87 19.77
CA GLY A 273 -24.33 36.34 19.51
C GLY A 273 -23.30 35.51 20.27
N ASN A 274 -22.02 35.86 20.08
CA ASN A 274 -20.89 35.17 20.71
C ASN A 274 -21.04 35.03 22.23
N GLY A 275 -20.87 33.80 22.72
CA GLY A 275 -20.68 33.52 24.13
C GLY A 275 -19.23 33.66 24.58
N ASN A 276 -18.98 33.32 25.84
CA ASN A 276 -17.67 33.37 26.49
C ASN A 276 -17.28 32.06 27.20
N GLY A 277 -17.88 30.94 26.80
CA GLY A 277 -17.59 29.64 27.42
C GLY A 277 -16.16 29.18 27.14
N GLN A 278 -15.57 28.45 28.08
CA GLN A 278 -14.21 27.90 27.96
C GLN A 278 -14.24 26.39 27.67
N ARG A 279 -13.19 25.89 27.00
CA ARG A 279 -13.02 24.46 26.64
C ARG A 279 -11.80 23.83 27.32
N ASN A 280 -11.37 24.40 28.45
CA ASN A 280 -10.17 24.01 29.18
C ASN A 280 -10.39 22.85 30.17
N VAL A 281 -11.63 22.47 30.43
CA VAL A 281 -11.98 21.27 31.20
C VAL A 281 -12.42 20.20 30.22
N PHE A 282 -11.59 19.18 30.04
CA PHE A 282 -11.83 18.13 29.05
C PHE A 282 -11.31 16.78 29.51
N ASN A 283 -11.78 15.74 28.83
CA ASN A 283 -11.24 14.38 28.78
C ASN A 283 -10.97 14.03 27.29
N SER A 284 -9.94 13.24 27.03
CA SER A 284 -9.58 12.76 25.69
C SER A 284 -9.59 11.24 25.70
N GLY A 285 -10.00 10.64 24.60
CA GLY A 285 -10.01 9.19 24.45
C GLY A 285 -11.29 8.57 25.00
N THR A 286 -11.76 7.54 24.28
CA THR A 286 -12.84 6.66 24.74
C THR A 286 -12.69 5.27 24.14
N ILE A 287 -13.18 4.28 24.87
CA ILE A 287 -13.38 2.91 24.42
C ILE A 287 -14.83 2.76 23.94
N HIS A 288 -15.01 2.31 22.69
CA HIS A 288 -16.33 1.98 22.17
C HIS A 288 -16.90 0.73 22.85
N LEU A 289 -18.13 0.82 23.36
CA LEU A 289 -18.80 -0.30 24.04
C LEU A 289 -19.93 -0.88 23.17
N ALA A 290 -20.86 -0.05 22.72
CA ALA A 290 -21.97 -0.49 21.88
C ALA A 290 -22.53 0.61 20.99
N SER A 291 -23.06 0.21 19.82
CA SER A 291 -23.81 1.07 18.92
C SER A 291 -25.01 0.36 18.33
N PHE A 292 -26.12 1.09 18.16
CA PHE A 292 -27.32 0.56 17.54
C PHE A 292 -28.00 1.59 16.65
N ALA A 293 -27.98 1.32 15.34
CA ALA A 293 -28.46 2.24 14.32
C ALA A 293 -29.98 2.49 14.38
N ASN A 294 -30.79 1.49 14.76
CA ASN A 294 -32.26 1.61 14.70
C ASN A 294 -32.83 2.61 15.71
N SER A 295 -32.19 2.78 16.87
CA SER A 295 -32.48 3.83 17.84
C SER A 295 -31.35 4.86 17.92
N ASP A 296 -30.45 4.89 16.93
CA ASP A 296 -29.35 5.85 16.80
C ASP A 296 -28.49 6.08 18.05
N VAL A 297 -28.19 5.05 18.83
CA VAL A 297 -27.44 5.20 20.10
C VAL A 297 -26.01 4.69 19.97
N THR A 298 -25.06 5.38 20.59
CA THR A 298 -23.73 4.86 20.92
C THR A 298 -23.45 5.10 22.40
N ILE A 299 -22.85 4.11 23.05
CA ILE A 299 -22.27 4.24 24.40
C ILE A 299 -20.78 3.88 24.32
N THR A 300 -19.97 4.71 24.98
CA THR A 300 -18.52 4.56 25.14
C THR A 300 -18.15 4.73 26.61
N GLU A 301 -16.92 4.40 26.96
CA GLU A 301 -16.34 4.68 28.28
C GLU A 301 -15.13 5.60 28.09
N LEU A 302 -15.01 6.69 28.85
CA LEU A 302 -13.77 7.47 28.85
C LEU A 302 -12.65 6.57 29.39
N ASP A 303 -11.51 6.52 28.72
CA ASP A 303 -10.35 5.70 29.10
C ASP A 303 -9.55 6.34 30.25
N ASP A 304 -9.55 7.67 30.34
CA ASP A 304 -9.03 8.43 31.48
C ASP A 304 -10.05 8.66 32.61
N PRO A 305 -9.60 8.75 33.88
CA PRO A 305 -10.43 9.27 34.97
C PRO A 305 -11.04 10.63 34.64
N LEU A 306 -12.29 10.83 35.04
CA LEU A 306 -12.98 12.08 34.77
C LEU A 306 -12.23 13.29 35.34
N ASN A 307 -12.10 14.36 34.55
CA ASN A 307 -11.44 15.58 34.99
C ASN A 307 -12.08 16.09 36.30
N PRO A 308 -11.34 16.22 37.41
CA PRO A 308 -11.92 16.63 38.70
C PRO A 308 -12.58 18.02 38.67
N ASN A 309 -12.17 18.89 37.74
CA ASN A 309 -12.77 20.22 37.57
C ASN A 309 -14.07 20.20 36.74
N ALA A 310 -14.46 19.04 36.21
CA ALA A 310 -15.76 18.88 35.58
C ALA A 310 -16.90 19.02 36.60
N ASP A 311 -16.65 18.66 37.87
CA ASP A 311 -17.68 18.55 38.91
C ASP A 311 -18.92 17.86 38.33
N ALA A 312 -18.73 16.71 37.70
CA ALA A 312 -19.73 16.18 36.82
C ALA A 312 -20.88 15.49 37.57
N PHE A 313 -21.94 15.24 36.83
CA PHE A 313 -23.09 14.46 37.28
C PHE A 313 -23.29 13.28 36.34
N PHE A 314 -23.39 12.08 36.88
CA PHE A 314 -23.72 10.89 36.11
C PHE A 314 -25.25 10.78 36.06
N ALA A 315 -25.84 11.03 34.89
CA ALA A 315 -27.28 11.10 34.77
C ALA A 315 -27.97 9.76 35.09
N GLY A 316 -29.08 9.81 35.82
CA GLY A 316 -29.97 8.66 35.96
C GLY A 316 -30.71 8.36 34.65
N TRP A 317 -31.33 7.19 34.56
CA TRP A 317 -32.01 6.74 33.34
C TRP A 317 -33.29 5.98 33.64
N SER A 318 -34.15 5.84 32.62
CA SER A 318 -35.35 5.03 32.69
C SER A 318 -35.59 4.30 31.36
N ASN A 319 -35.56 2.97 31.43
CA ASN A 319 -35.92 2.08 30.33
C ASN A 319 -37.42 1.76 30.30
N GLU A 320 -38.26 2.44 31.08
CA GLU A 320 -39.69 2.16 31.11
C GLU A 320 -40.33 2.37 29.72
N ALA A 321 -41.20 1.43 29.34
CA ALA A 321 -41.96 1.49 28.09
C ALA A 321 -43.06 2.57 28.11
N ALA A 322 -43.45 3.03 29.31
CA ALA A 322 -44.40 4.13 29.47
C ALA A 322 -43.77 5.44 29.00
N LEU A 323 -44.44 6.18 28.12
CA LEU A 323 -43.89 7.43 27.59
C LEU A 323 -43.77 8.49 28.69
N PRO A 324 -42.72 9.33 28.64
CA PRO A 324 -42.64 10.49 29.52
C PRO A 324 -43.86 11.40 29.33
N THR A 325 -44.35 11.92 30.45
CA THR A 325 -45.50 12.84 30.50
C THR A 325 -45.06 14.13 31.21
N ASP A 326 -45.87 15.19 31.09
CA ASP A 326 -45.73 16.46 31.83
C ASP A 326 -44.59 17.36 31.34
N THR A 327 -43.33 16.94 31.52
CA THR A 327 -42.17 17.77 31.15
C THR A 327 -41.08 16.93 30.48
N LEU A 328 -40.55 17.45 29.38
CA LEU A 328 -39.40 16.94 28.65
C LEU A 328 -38.32 18.03 28.62
N ILE A 329 -37.09 17.65 28.93
CA ILE A 329 -35.98 18.58 29.10
C ILE A 329 -34.80 18.12 28.23
N ALA A 330 -34.33 18.96 27.33
CA ALA A 330 -33.08 18.72 26.61
C ALA A 330 -31.99 19.63 27.15
N VAL A 331 -30.83 19.07 27.47
CA VAL A 331 -29.60 19.83 27.73
C VAL A 331 -28.63 19.50 26.61
N HIS A 332 -28.16 20.50 25.87
CA HIS A 332 -27.48 20.25 24.60
C HIS A 332 -26.51 21.37 24.21
N HIS A 333 -25.66 21.11 23.23
CA HIS A 333 -24.78 22.12 22.62
C HIS A 333 -25.21 22.40 21.16
N PRO A 334 -26.16 23.32 20.93
CA PRO A 334 -26.56 23.72 19.57
C PRO A 334 -25.40 24.41 18.86
N GLY A 335 -25.10 24.02 17.62
CA GLY A 335 -23.89 24.45 16.91
C GLY A 335 -22.58 23.88 17.47
N VAL A 336 -22.67 23.04 18.52
CA VAL A 336 -21.56 22.69 19.42
C VAL A 336 -20.92 23.94 20.05
N ASP A 337 -21.78 24.94 20.31
CA ASP A 337 -21.52 26.16 21.06
C ASP A 337 -21.84 25.96 22.56
N GLU A 338 -21.86 27.04 23.36
CA GLU A 338 -22.15 26.96 24.78
C GLU A 338 -23.46 26.24 25.09
N LYS A 339 -23.44 25.47 26.18
CA LYS A 339 -24.53 24.62 26.63
C LYS A 339 -25.84 25.38 26.83
N ARG A 340 -26.94 24.81 26.33
CA ARG A 340 -28.31 25.33 26.41
C ARG A 340 -29.27 24.30 27.01
N ILE A 341 -30.42 24.79 27.47
CA ILE A 341 -31.51 23.96 27.99
C ILE A 341 -32.83 24.31 27.30
N SER A 342 -33.60 23.30 26.93
CA SER A 342 -34.88 23.43 26.23
C SER A 342 -35.96 22.60 26.91
N PHE A 343 -37.20 23.11 26.91
CA PHE A 343 -38.34 22.48 27.58
C PHE A 343 -39.52 22.27 26.64
N SER A 344 -40.16 21.11 26.73
CA SER A 344 -41.43 20.81 26.10
C SER A 344 -42.42 20.29 27.14
N PHE A 345 -43.63 20.82 27.11
CA PHE A 345 -44.77 20.37 27.91
C PHE A 345 -45.76 19.55 27.07
N GLN A 346 -45.33 19.16 25.86
CA GLN A 346 -46.12 18.36 24.95
C GLN A 346 -45.96 16.87 25.26
N GLN A 347 -47.01 16.10 24.97
CA GLN A 347 -46.94 14.65 25.08
C GLN A 347 -46.06 14.07 23.97
N ALA A 348 -44.98 13.39 24.35
CA ALA A 348 -44.15 12.66 23.39
C ALA A 348 -44.91 11.49 22.78
N ARG A 349 -44.50 11.09 21.57
CA ARG A 349 -45.06 9.95 20.83
C ARG A 349 -43.97 9.08 20.23
N ARG A 350 -44.26 7.79 20.03
CA ARG A 350 -43.35 6.87 19.35
C ARG A 350 -43.52 6.95 17.83
N VAL A 351 -42.42 7.01 17.11
CA VAL A 351 -42.38 7.05 15.63
C VAL A 351 -41.22 6.19 15.11
N ASN A 352 -41.30 5.77 13.84
CA ASN A 352 -40.17 5.13 13.15
C ASN A 352 -39.28 6.13 12.42
N ASN A 353 -39.86 7.24 11.97
CA ASN A 353 -39.20 8.34 11.29
C ASN A 353 -39.83 9.65 11.78
N GLY A 354 -39.05 10.72 11.80
CA GLY A 354 -39.54 12.05 12.20
C GLY A 354 -40.74 12.51 11.37
N ASN A 355 -41.69 13.19 12.03
CA ASN A 355 -43.00 13.60 11.51
C ASN A 355 -43.90 12.44 11.02
N GLY A 356 -43.56 11.20 11.36
CA GLY A 356 -44.31 10.03 10.98
C GLY A 356 -45.61 9.85 11.77
N PRO A 357 -46.45 8.87 11.39
CA PRO A 357 -47.57 8.47 12.23
C PRO A 357 -47.06 7.89 13.56
N THR A 358 -47.88 7.98 14.60
CA THR A 358 -47.59 7.28 15.86
C THR A 358 -47.60 5.78 15.64
N VAL A 359 -46.54 5.10 16.06
CA VAL A 359 -46.37 3.65 15.95
C VAL A 359 -46.17 3.07 17.34
N ALA A 360 -46.97 2.07 17.71
CA ALA A 360 -46.91 1.46 19.04
C ALA A 360 -45.49 0.96 19.39
N ASP A 361 -44.80 0.36 18.40
CA ASP A 361 -43.45 -0.19 18.52
C ASP A 361 -42.37 0.69 17.84
N GLY A 362 -42.60 2.00 17.77
CA GLY A 362 -41.65 2.93 17.13
C GLY A 362 -40.28 3.01 17.82
N ASN A 363 -39.20 3.09 17.05
CA ASN A 363 -37.83 3.11 17.60
C ASN A 363 -37.41 4.47 18.18
N LEU A 364 -38.14 5.53 17.83
CA LEU A 364 -37.80 6.90 18.18
C LEU A 364 -38.89 7.52 19.06
N LEU A 365 -38.46 8.37 20.00
CA LEU A 365 -39.30 9.23 20.83
C LEU A 365 -39.34 10.62 20.20
N GLU A 366 -40.50 11.03 19.70
CA GLU A 366 -40.69 12.36 19.10
C GLU A 366 -41.22 13.37 20.11
N VAL A 367 -40.54 14.50 20.20
CA VAL A 367 -40.99 15.73 20.85
C VAL A 367 -41.67 16.59 19.78
N PRO A 368 -42.99 16.84 19.86
CA PRO A 368 -43.71 17.54 18.77
C PRO A 368 -43.21 18.96 18.48
N PHE A 369 -42.88 19.71 19.52
CA PHE A 369 -42.23 21.03 19.46
C PHE A 369 -41.73 21.45 20.86
N TRP A 370 -40.89 22.47 20.90
CA TRP A 370 -40.35 23.07 22.13
C TRP A 370 -41.16 24.29 22.56
N ASP A 371 -41.52 24.36 23.84
CA ASP A 371 -42.21 25.51 24.45
C ASP A 371 -41.20 26.59 24.87
N ILE A 372 -39.98 26.17 25.25
CA ILE A 372 -38.85 27.02 25.60
C ILE A 372 -37.60 26.46 24.91
N GLY A 373 -36.85 27.31 24.21
CA GLY A 373 -35.66 26.90 23.46
C GLY A 373 -35.98 26.10 22.20
N THR A 374 -35.00 25.38 21.69
CA THR A 374 -35.06 24.46 20.53
C THR A 374 -33.83 23.55 20.58
N THR A 375 -33.69 22.62 19.64
CA THR A 375 -32.36 22.07 19.28
C THR A 375 -31.91 22.61 17.93
N GLU A 376 -30.61 22.46 17.62
CA GLU A 376 -30.00 22.83 16.34
C GLU A 376 -28.89 21.82 15.99
N GLY A 377 -28.38 21.85 14.75
CA GLY A 377 -27.26 20.99 14.34
C GLY A 377 -26.07 21.10 15.29
N GLY A 378 -25.49 19.97 15.70
CA GLY A 378 -24.51 19.88 16.80
C GLY A 378 -25.10 19.37 18.12
N SER A 379 -26.42 19.52 18.31
CA SER A 379 -27.14 18.94 19.46
C SER A 379 -27.28 17.41 19.38
N SER A 380 -26.93 16.80 18.24
CA SER A 380 -26.96 15.35 18.04
C SER A 380 -26.25 14.62 19.18
N GLY A 381 -26.89 13.59 19.72
CA GLY A 381 -26.41 12.81 20.87
C GLY A 381 -26.75 13.39 22.24
N SER A 382 -27.32 14.60 22.32
CA SER A 382 -27.77 15.18 23.59
C SER A 382 -28.91 14.39 24.24
N PRO A 383 -28.97 14.31 25.58
CA PRO A 383 -30.02 13.58 26.29
C PRO A 383 -31.37 14.32 26.28
N ILE A 384 -32.46 13.55 26.27
CA ILE A 384 -33.79 14.00 26.69
C ILE A 384 -34.12 13.43 28.06
N PHE A 385 -34.44 14.29 29.01
CA PHE A 385 -34.83 13.90 30.37
C PHE A 385 -36.34 14.00 30.57
N ASP A 386 -36.88 13.14 31.42
CA ASP A 386 -38.21 13.33 31.99
C ASP A 386 -38.20 14.27 33.21
N LYS A 387 -39.37 14.56 33.77
CA LYS A 387 -39.53 15.40 34.97
C LYS A 387 -38.78 14.90 36.21
N ASN A 388 -38.40 13.62 36.26
CA ASN A 388 -37.62 13.03 37.35
C ASN A 388 -36.12 13.10 37.08
N LYS A 389 -35.69 13.82 36.03
CA LYS A 389 -34.30 14.02 35.63
C LYS A 389 -33.63 12.73 35.13
N ARG A 390 -34.43 11.80 34.58
CA ARG A 390 -33.94 10.53 34.05
C ARG A 390 -33.91 10.55 32.53
N VAL A 391 -32.82 10.09 31.95
CA VAL A 391 -32.63 10.00 30.49
C VAL A 391 -33.68 9.04 29.90
N ARG A 392 -34.38 9.52 28.86
CA ARG A 392 -35.38 8.78 28.07
C ARG A 392 -34.96 8.56 26.62
N GLY A 393 -33.80 9.09 26.22
CA GLY A 393 -33.23 8.93 24.89
C GLY A 393 -32.12 9.94 24.60
N GLN A 394 -31.56 9.85 23.40
CA GLN A 394 -30.53 10.77 22.89
C GLN A 394 -30.91 11.31 21.50
N LEU A 395 -30.58 12.56 21.19
CA LEU A 395 -31.08 13.25 20.00
C LEU A 395 -30.54 12.63 18.70
N PHE A 396 -31.44 12.17 17.83
CA PHE A 396 -31.12 11.79 16.45
C PHE A 396 -31.16 13.00 15.52
N GLY A 397 -32.16 13.86 15.69
CA GLY A 397 -32.29 15.13 14.96
C GLY A 397 -33.75 15.53 14.77
N GLY A 398 -34.00 16.54 13.94
CA GLY A 398 -35.35 17.01 13.67
C GLY A 398 -35.39 18.24 12.79
N GLN A 399 -36.53 18.92 12.81
CA GLN A 399 -36.78 20.15 12.05
C GLN A 399 -36.92 21.37 12.95
N ALA A 400 -36.81 21.20 14.28
CA ALA A 400 -36.83 22.30 15.23
C ALA A 400 -35.70 23.29 14.94
N ALA A 401 -36.03 24.57 14.97
CA ALA A 401 -35.10 25.68 14.85
C ALA A 401 -35.73 26.95 15.42
N CYS A 402 -34.91 27.95 15.74
CA CYS A 402 -35.45 29.24 16.16
C CYS A 402 -36.38 29.84 15.10
N GLY A 403 -37.58 30.24 15.53
CA GLY A 403 -38.60 30.82 14.68
C GLY A 403 -39.58 29.81 14.07
N ASN A 404 -39.50 28.52 14.40
CA ASN A 404 -40.49 27.52 14.03
C ASN A 404 -41.02 26.73 15.24
N GLN A 405 -42.11 25.99 15.04
CA GLN A 405 -42.63 24.98 15.97
C GLN A 405 -42.62 23.64 15.23
N ALA A 406 -41.47 22.99 15.26
CA ALA A 406 -41.25 21.71 14.59
C ALA A 406 -40.67 20.68 15.56
N TYR A 407 -40.74 19.43 15.15
CA TYR A 407 -40.41 18.29 15.99
C TYR A 407 -38.91 18.04 16.07
N ASP A 408 -38.51 17.36 17.13
CA ASP A 408 -37.26 16.61 17.24
C ASP A 408 -37.55 15.14 17.58
N VAL A 409 -36.68 14.24 17.13
CA VAL A 409 -36.72 12.82 17.45
C VAL A 409 -35.46 12.39 18.19
N TYR A 410 -35.67 11.61 19.23
CA TYR A 410 -34.65 11.00 20.07
C TYR A 410 -34.69 9.49 19.89
N GLY A 411 -33.54 8.83 19.88
CA GLY A 411 -33.48 7.39 20.03
C GLY A 411 -34.16 6.97 21.32
N TYR A 412 -35.18 6.10 21.26
CA TYR A 412 -35.94 5.78 22.46
C TYR A 412 -35.14 4.84 23.37
N PHE A 413 -34.83 5.28 24.59
CA PHE A 413 -33.96 4.54 25.51
C PHE A 413 -34.46 3.11 25.80
N HIS A 414 -35.78 2.92 25.89
CA HIS A 414 -36.40 1.60 26.05
C HIS A 414 -36.04 0.63 24.91
N VAL A 415 -35.92 1.13 23.67
CA VAL A 415 -35.53 0.32 22.50
C VAL A 415 -34.03 0.05 22.52
N SER A 416 -33.23 1.05 22.88
CA SER A 416 -31.78 0.93 23.06
C SER A 416 -31.37 -0.08 24.15
N TRP A 417 -32.25 -0.34 25.13
CA TRP A 417 -32.00 -1.27 26.24
C TRP A 417 -31.70 -2.69 25.76
N GLU A 418 -32.55 -3.21 24.88
CA GLU A 418 -32.40 -4.54 24.27
C GLU A 418 -31.66 -4.50 22.92
N GLY A 419 -31.75 -3.36 22.23
CA GLY A 419 -30.93 -3.05 21.06
C GLY A 419 -31.00 -4.11 19.96
N GLY A 420 -29.83 -4.53 19.46
CA GLY A 420 -29.69 -5.59 18.47
C GLY A 420 -29.63 -7.02 19.04
N GLY A 421 -29.79 -7.20 20.36
CA GLY A 421 -29.77 -8.50 21.02
C GLY A 421 -28.37 -8.99 21.47
N SER A 422 -27.32 -8.21 21.25
CA SER A 422 -25.95 -8.49 21.72
C SER A 422 -25.37 -7.32 22.51
N ALA A 423 -24.38 -7.57 23.38
CA ALA A 423 -23.76 -6.53 24.22
C ALA A 423 -23.21 -5.34 23.39
N GLY A 424 -22.59 -5.61 22.23
CA GLY A 424 -22.08 -4.56 21.33
C GLY A 424 -23.17 -3.75 20.61
N THR A 425 -24.45 -4.04 20.84
CA THR A 425 -25.59 -3.36 20.19
C THR A 425 -26.69 -2.96 21.15
N ARG A 426 -26.48 -2.97 22.47
CA ARG A 426 -27.52 -2.62 23.46
C ARG A 426 -26.94 -2.00 24.74
N LEU A 427 -27.80 -1.38 25.56
CA LEU A 427 -27.36 -0.64 26.76
C LEU A 427 -27.30 -1.47 28.04
N ARG A 428 -28.13 -2.52 28.17
CA ARG A 428 -28.32 -3.18 29.47
C ARG A 428 -27.04 -3.79 30.06
N ASP A 429 -26.16 -4.35 29.22
CA ASP A 429 -24.91 -4.99 29.69
C ASP A 429 -23.95 -3.97 30.31
N TRP A 430 -24.11 -2.69 29.99
CA TRP A 430 -23.27 -1.60 30.48
C TRP A 430 -23.91 -0.84 31.63
N LEU A 431 -25.24 -0.71 31.63
CA LEU A 431 -25.99 0.08 32.62
C LEU A 431 -26.61 -0.75 33.74
N ASP A 432 -26.86 -2.03 33.53
CA ASP A 432 -27.29 -3.02 34.52
C ASP A 432 -26.53 -4.34 34.29
N PRO A 433 -25.19 -4.33 34.45
CA PRO A 433 -24.34 -5.47 34.11
C PRO A 433 -24.71 -6.74 34.87
N CYS A 434 -25.28 -6.61 36.08
CA CYS A 434 -25.71 -7.74 36.90
C CYS A 434 -27.11 -8.25 36.57
N GLY A 435 -27.83 -7.59 35.64
CA GLY A 435 -29.20 -7.96 35.29
C GLY A 435 -30.17 -7.89 36.48
N THR A 436 -30.03 -6.87 37.33
CA THR A 436 -30.89 -6.65 38.51
C THR A 436 -32.37 -6.50 38.16
N GLY A 437 -32.68 -6.18 36.90
CA GLY A 437 -34.04 -5.97 36.42
C GLY A 437 -34.55 -4.55 36.72
N MET A 438 -33.64 -3.64 37.06
CA MET A 438 -33.95 -2.24 37.33
C MET A 438 -34.49 -1.56 36.06
N THR A 439 -35.65 -0.92 36.20
CA THR A 439 -36.27 -0.19 35.07
C THR A 439 -35.93 1.29 35.06
N SER A 440 -35.43 1.82 36.18
CA SER A 440 -34.97 3.20 36.29
C SER A 440 -34.10 3.43 37.51
N MET A 441 -33.22 4.41 37.44
CA MET A 441 -32.43 4.92 38.57
C MET A 441 -32.26 6.43 38.52
N ASP A 442 -31.89 7.03 39.66
CA ASP A 442 -31.52 8.44 39.74
C ASP A 442 -30.01 8.63 39.43
N GLY A 443 -29.61 9.87 39.21
CA GLY A 443 -28.21 10.20 38.93
C GLY A 443 -27.41 10.48 40.20
N ILE A 444 -26.09 10.55 40.06
CA ILE A 444 -25.16 10.71 41.17
C ILE A 444 -24.11 11.80 40.89
N ASN A 445 -23.72 12.57 41.91
CA ASN A 445 -22.66 13.56 41.76
C ASN A 445 -21.28 12.90 41.84
N GLN A 446 -20.32 13.42 41.09
CA GLN A 446 -18.91 13.03 41.19
C GLN A 446 -18.38 13.17 42.63
N SER A 447 -18.85 14.17 43.38
CA SER A 447 -18.46 14.39 44.78
C SER A 447 -19.01 13.33 45.75
N ASP A 448 -20.17 12.75 45.45
CA ASP A 448 -20.83 11.72 46.26
C ASP A 448 -20.09 10.38 46.17
N LEU A 449 -19.34 10.15 45.08
CA LEU A 449 -18.45 8.99 44.91
C LEU A 449 -17.41 8.86 46.04
N ASN A 450 -17.09 9.96 46.74
CA ASN A 450 -16.21 9.90 47.90
C ASN A 450 -16.81 9.14 49.09
N THR A 451 -18.12 8.94 49.13
CA THR A 451 -18.80 8.21 50.20
C THR A 451 -19.48 6.94 49.69
N ILE A 452 -18.99 6.39 48.59
CA ILE A 452 -19.46 5.13 48.01
C ILE A 452 -18.42 4.03 48.21
N VAL A 453 -18.89 2.83 48.44
CA VAL A 453 -18.09 1.61 48.46
C VAL A 453 -18.10 1.03 47.06
N THR A 454 -16.93 0.86 46.48
CA THR A 454 -16.80 0.27 45.15
C THR A 454 -16.03 -1.04 45.21
N THR A 455 -16.27 -1.91 44.24
CA THR A 455 -15.36 -2.99 43.90
C THR A 455 -15.15 -3.00 42.39
N THR A 456 -14.16 -3.76 41.93
CA THR A 456 -13.84 -3.87 40.50
C THR A 456 -14.98 -4.51 39.71
N ASP A 457 -15.74 -5.40 40.34
CA ASP A 457 -16.89 -6.06 39.74
C ASP A 457 -17.90 -6.45 40.81
N ASN A 458 -19.15 -6.07 40.60
CA ASN A 458 -20.26 -6.41 41.48
C ASN A 458 -21.01 -7.66 40.98
N CYS A 459 -20.74 -8.12 39.76
CA CYS A 459 -21.39 -9.25 39.10
C CYS A 459 -20.40 -10.41 38.99
N LEU A 460 -20.11 -11.01 40.13
CA LEU A 460 -19.03 -11.96 40.29
C LEU A 460 -19.47 -13.35 39.84
N THR A 461 -18.56 -14.08 39.22
CA THR A 461 -18.66 -15.55 39.17
C THR A 461 -17.60 -16.16 40.05
N ALA A 462 -18.00 -17.19 40.78
CA ALA A 462 -17.09 -17.98 41.59
C ALA A 462 -17.32 -19.47 41.35
N CYS A 463 -16.25 -20.25 41.53
CA CYS A 463 -16.40 -21.69 41.58
C CYS A 463 -16.97 -22.09 42.92
N ALA A 464 -17.97 -22.96 42.87
CA ALA A 464 -18.66 -23.47 44.05
C ALA A 464 -17.70 -23.95 45.14
N ASN A 465 -16.54 -24.51 44.75
CA ASN A 465 -15.53 -25.12 45.61
C ASN A 465 -14.36 -24.19 46.02
N THR A 466 -14.41 -22.89 45.71
CA THR A 466 -13.33 -21.94 46.01
C THR A 466 -13.84 -20.74 46.78
N ASP A 467 -13.02 -20.22 47.69
CA ASP A 467 -13.26 -18.93 48.32
C ASP A 467 -13.14 -17.81 47.29
N LEU A 468 -14.16 -16.95 47.23
CA LEU A 468 -14.15 -15.72 46.46
C LEU A 468 -13.78 -14.55 47.37
N ASN A 469 -12.70 -13.85 47.05
CA ASN A 469 -12.23 -12.70 47.80
C ASN A 469 -12.54 -11.42 47.02
N VAL A 470 -13.45 -10.61 47.55
CA VAL A 470 -13.93 -9.39 46.92
C VAL A 470 -13.33 -8.18 47.63
N PRO A 471 -12.41 -7.43 47.00
CA PRO A 471 -11.88 -6.21 47.58
C PRO A 471 -12.93 -5.09 47.47
N LEU A 472 -13.35 -4.56 48.61
CA LEU A 472 -14.25 -3.42 48.76
C LEU A 472 -13.43 -2.19 49.12
N THR A 473 -13.41 -1.19 48.26
CA THR A 473 -12.69 0.07 48.48
C THR A 473 -13.67 1.13 48.94
N LEU A 474 -13.37 1.74 50.08
CA LEU A 474 -14.18 2.82 50.63
C LEU A 474 -13.72 4.13 50.00
N GLY A 475 -14.66 4.92 49.47
CA GLY A 475 -14.38 6.28 49.01
C GLY A 475 -13.71 7.15 50.09
N THR A 476 -12.95 8.17 49.68
CA THR A 476 -12.10 8.95 50.59
C THR A 476 -12.86 9.76 51.66
N GLY A 477 -14.16 9.91 51.51
CA GLY A 477 -15.07 10.62 52.42
C GLY A 477 -15.53 9.81 53.63
N PHE A 478 -15.30 8.49 53.68
CA PHE A 478 -15.65 7.71 54.87
C PHE A 478 -14.78 8.09 56.10
N PRO A 479 -15.38 8.40 57.26
CA PRO A 479 -14.63 8.65 58.48
C PRO A 479 -13.78 7.44 58.91
N ALA A 480 -12.63 7.69 59.54
CA ALA A 480 -11.83 6.62 60.14
C ALA A 480 -12.65 5.83 61.17
N GLY A 481 -12.67 4.50 61.04
CA GLY A 481 -13.43 3.59 61.91
C GLY A 481 -14.90 3.45 61.55
N SER A 482 -15.31 3.79 60.32
CA SER A 482 -16.64 3.53 59.80
C SER A 482 -16.95 2.02 59.86
N PRO A 483 -18.11 1.61 60.39
CA PRO A 483 -18.45 0.19 60.49
C PRO A 483 -18.64 -0.44 59.11
N VAL A 484 -18.26 -1.71 58.96
CA VAL A 484 -18.45 -2.52 57.75
C VAL A 484 -19.14 -3.82 58.14
N VAL A 485 -20.30 -4.09 57.55
CA VAL A 485 -21.18 -5.21 57.94
C VAL A 485 -21.74 -5.90 56.71
N VAL A 486 -21.69 -7.23 56.66
CA VAL A 486 -22.50 -8.00 55.73
C VAL A 486 -23.95 -7.95 56.22
N SER A 487 -24.76 -7.11 55.58
CA SER A 487 -26.15 -6.84 56.00
C SER A 487 -27.14 -7.88 55.47
N SER A 488 -26.82 -8.55 54.36
CA SER A 488 -27.61 -9.66 53.81
C SER A 488 -26.73 -10.66 53.06
N ALA A 489 -26.86 -11.96 53.35
CA ALA A 489 -26.25 -13.05 52.57
C ALA A 489 -27.09 -14.34 52.71
N PRO A 490 -27.17 -15.22 51.69
CA PRO A 490 -27.78 -16.54 51.81
C PRO A 490 -27.00 -17.48 52.73
N ASP A 491 -27.71 -18.36 53.45
CA ASP A 491 -27.11 -19.32 54.40
C ASP A 491 -26.39 -20.53 53.72
N VAL A 492 -26.26 -20.54 52.38
CA VAL A 492 -25.71 -21.67 51.61
C VAL A 492 -24.18 -21.62 51.45
N PHE A 493 -23.54 -20.51 51.87
CA PHE A 493 -22.09 -20.32 51.90
C PHE A 493 -21.70 -19.42 53.09
N GLY A 494 -20.42 -19.40 53.45
CA GLY A 494 -19.92 -18.52 54.51
C GLY A 494 -19.56 -17.12 53.98
N THR A 495 -19.68 -16.09 54.81
CA THR A 495 -19.14 -14.76 54.52
C THR A 495 -18.31 -14.24 55.68
N SER A 496 -17.15 -13.64 55.41
CA SER A 496 -16.33 -12.98 56.43
C SER A 496 -15.67 -11.72 55.89
N LEU A 497 -15.47 -10.72 56.74
CA LEU A 497 -14.79 -9.47 56.40
C LEU A 497 -13.40 -9.44 57.04
N SER A 498 -12.39 -8.94 56.32
CA SER A 498 -11.03 -8.80 56.85
C SER A 498 -10.93 -7.82 58.03
N ALA A 499 -11.83 -6.83 58.11
CA ALA A 499 -12.06 -6.02 59.30
C ALA A 499 -13.54 -5.58 59.41
N SER A 500 -13.98 -5.25 60.62
CA SER A 500 -15.36 -4.76 60.89
C SER A 500 -15.48 -3.23 60.87
N THR A 501 -14.36 -2.52 60.66
CA THR A 501 -14.32 -1.06 60.51
C THR A 501 -13.20 -0.67 59.54
N ALA A 502 -13.42 0.39 58.74
CA ALA A 502 -12.41 1.00 57.86
C ALA A 502 -12.57 2.52 57.78
N GLY A 503 -11.55 3.22 57.30
CA GLY A 503 -11.59 4.62 56.89
C GLY A 503 -11.63 4.81 55.37
N GLY A 504 -11.88 6.04 54.93
CA GLY A 504 -11.86 6.37 53.52
C GLY A 504 -10.50 6.15 52.87
N GLY A 505 -10.51 5.60 51.65
CA GLY A 505 -9.34 5.17 50.90
C GLY A 505 -8.76 3.82 51.35
N GLU A 506 -9.30 3.18 52.39
CA GLU A 506 -8.92 1.83 52.78
C GLU A 506 -9.71 0.79 51.99
N THR A 507 -9.10 -0.39 51.82
CA THR A 507 -9.73 -1.56 51.17
C THR A 507 -9.95 -2.65 52.22
N ILE A 508 -11.18 -3.16 52.28
CA ILE A 508 -11.58 -4.33 53.07
C ILE A 508 -11.76 -5.50 52.10
N THR A 509 -11.49 -6.72 52.53
CA THR A 509 -11.79 -7.91 51.73
C THR A 509 -13.00 -8.61 52.32
N LEU A 510 -14.05 -8.79 51.51
CA LEU A 510 -15.11 -9.75 51.78
C LEU A 510 -14.70 -11.11 51.22
N THR A 511 -14.57 -12.12 52.08
CA THR A 511 -14.39 -13.51 51.67
C THR A 511 -15.75 -14.20 51.68
N ILE A 512 -16.18 -14.69 50.54
CA ILE A 512 -17.35 -15.56 50.36
C ILE A 512 -16.81 -16.99 50.20
N SER A 513 -17.03 -17.82 51.21
CA SER A 513 -16.43 -19.16 51.27
C SER A 513 -17.27 -20.18 50.54
N GLY A 514 -16.81 -20.58 49.35
CA GLY A 514 -17.34 -21.71 48.61
C GLY A 514 -16.74 -23.04 49.08
N ASP A 515 -17.56 -24.07 49.29
CA ASP A 515 -17.13 -25.45 49.52
C ASP A 515 -17.73 -26.43 48.47
N ASN A 516 -17.32 -27.71 48.51
CA ASN A 516 -17.85 -28.75 47.60
C ASN A 516 -19.39 -28.96 47.70
N GLY A 517 -20.08 -28.32 48.63
CA GLY A 517 -21.52 -28.35 48.83
C GLY A 517 -22.27 -27.08 48.37
N THR A 518 -21.59 -26.00 47.98
CA THR A 518 -22.23 -24.77 47.48
C THR A 518 -23.05 -25.07 46.22
N PRO A 519 -24.38 -24.90 46.22
CA PRO A 519 -25.18 -25.16 45.03
C PRO A 519 -24.90 -24.12 43.95
N THR A 520 -24.76 -24.56 42.70
CA THR A 520 -24.64 -23.64 41.57
C THR A 520 -25.88 -22.77 41.42
N GLY A 521 -25.70 -21.53 40.97
CA GLY A 521 -26.77 -20.55 40.83
C GLY A 521 -26.36 -19.14 41.22
N VAL A 522 -27.28 -18.19 41.04
CA VAL A 522 -27.05 -16.75 41.28
C VAL A 522 -27.58 -16.35 42.66
N TYR A 523 -26.75 -15.65 43.41
CA TYR A 523 -27.00 -15.22 44.79
C TYR A 523 -26.66 -13.73 44.95
N SER A 524 -27.23 -13.07 45.98
CA SER A 524 -26.93 -11.67 46.27
C SER A 524 -26.39 -11.50 47.69
N VAL A 525 -25.28 -10.78 47.84
CA VAL A 525 -24.66 -10.42 49.11
C VAL A 525 -24.63 -8.90 49.21
N VAL A 526 -25.16 -8.34 50.30
CA VAL A 526 -25.16 -6.90 50.56
C VAL A 526 -24.18 -6.58 51.68
N VAL A 527 -23.28 -5.63 51.45
CA VAL A 527 -22.38 -5.10 52.45
C VAL A 527 -22.69 -3.62 52.68
N THR A 528 -22.96 -3.28 53.94
CA THR A 528 -23.23 -1.92 54.39
C THR A 528 -21.97 -1.33 55.04
N VAL A 529 -21.59 -0.13 54.63
CA VAL A 529 -20.47 0.62 55.19
C VAL A 529 -20.95 1.96 55.76
N GLY A 530 -20.42 2.33 56.92
CA GLY A 530 -20.71 3.61 57.55
C GLY A 530 -22.04 3.63 58.31
N SER A 531 -22.49 4.83 58.66
CA SER A 531 -23.75 5.02 59.40
C SER A 531 -24.29 6.43 59.18
N GLY A 532 -25.60 6.61 59.29
CA GLY A 532 -26.22 7.93 59.20
C GLY A 532 -26.06 8.54 57.81
N SER A 533 -25.46 9.73 57.72
CA SER A 533 -25.27 10.47 56.46
C SER A 533 -24.05 10.04 55.65
N THR A 534 -23.23 9.11 56.15
CA THR A 534 -22.08 8.54 55.43
C THR A 534 -22.25 7.03 55.31
N GLN A 535 -23.49 6.56 55.16
CA GLN A 535 -23.80 5.15 54.96
C GLN A 535 -23.96 4.87 53.46
N ASP A 536 -23.40 3.76 53.01
CA ASP A 536 -23.56 3.24 51.66
C ASP A 536 -23.71 1.71 51.67
N ASP A 537 -24.43 1.16 50.71
CA ASP A 537 -24.69 -0.28 50.56
C ASP A 537 -24.20 -0.75 49.18
N ILE A 538 -23.27 -1.71 49.16
CA ILE A 538 -22.87 -2.38 47.92
C ILE A 538 -23.54 -3.75 47.82
N THR A 539 -24.19 -4.02 46.69
CA THR A 539 -24.80 -5.32 46.38
C THR A 539 -23.93 -6.08 45.40
N LEU A 540 -23.47 -7.25 45.81
CA LEU A 540 -22.71 -8.19 45.00
C LEU A 540 -23.64 -9.30 44.53
N VAL A 541 -23.73 -9.51 43.23
CA VAL A 541 -24.38 -10.66 42.61
C VAL A 541 -23.32 -11.71 42.32
N VAL A 542 -23.43 -12.89 42.93
CA VAL A 542 -22.47 -13.98 42.80
C VAL A 542 -23.12 -15.16 42.10
N ASN A 543 -22.64 -15.50 40.91
CA ASN A 543 -23.01 -16.73 40.21
C ASN A 543 -22.03 -17.83 40.61
N PHE A 544 -22.48 -18.87 41.32
CA PHE A 544 -21.66 -20.05 41.57
C PHE A 544 -21.78 -21.04 40.40
N THR A 545 -20.65 -21.38 39.80
CA THR A 545 -20.52 -22.41 38.75
C THR A 545 -19.65 -23.58 39.22
N SER A 546 -19.65 -24.70 38.48
CA SER A 546 -18.92 -25.92 38.86
C SER A 546 -17.81 -26.25 37.86
N GLN A 547 -16.68 -26.78 38.36
CA GLN A 547 -15.49 -27.18 37.57
C GLN A 547 -15.64 -28.49 36.77
N ASP A 548 -16.81 -29.15 36.76
CA ASP A 548 -16.94 -30.51 36.20
C ASP A 548 -17.18 -30.50 34.68
N PHE A 549 -16.10 -30.30 33.91
CA PHE A 549 -16.08 -30.45 32.45
C PHE A 549 -15.56 -31.84 32.07
N ALA A 550 -16.26 -32.55 31.19
CA ALA A 550 -15.69 -33.74 30.55
C ALA A 550 -14.56 -33.35 29.59
N ALA A 551 -13.48 -34.14 29.54
CA ALA A 551 -12.42 -33.95 28.54
C ALA A 551 -13.01 -34.09 27.11
N PRO A 552 -12.69 -33.20 26.16
CA PRO A 552 -13.27 -33.28 24.83
C PRO A 552 -12.84 -34.55 24.09
N THR A 553 -13.72 -35.06 23.22
CA THR A 553 -13.45 -36.24 22.40
C THR A 553 -12.99 -35.82 21.00
N LEU A 554 -11.77 -36.20 20.61
CA LEU A 554 -11.15 -35.85 19.32
C LEU A 554 -11.78 -36.64 18.15
N SER A 555 -11.89 -36.00 16.97
CA SER A 555 -12.47 -36.62 15.76
C SER A 555 -11.53 -36.66 14.55
N THR A 556 -11.02 -35.52 14.06
CA THR A 556 -10.13 -35.49 12.87
C THR A 556 -8.89 -34.64 13.10
N PRO A 557 -7.73 -35.00 12.53
CA PRO A 557 -7.40 -36.26 11.85
C PRO A 557 -7.58 -37.48 12.78
N ALA A 558 -7.86 -38.66 12.21
CA ALA A 558 -8.01 -39.86 13.03
C ALA A 558 -6.66 -40.24 13.67
N ASN A 559 -6.69 -40.73 14.91
CA ASN A 559 -5.45 -41.07 15.63
C ASN A 559 -4.59 -42.08 14.84
N GLY A 560 -3.33 -41.71 14.58
CA GLY A 560 -2.36 -42.50 13.84
C GLY A 560 -2.42 -42.36 12.31
N SER A 561 -3.19 -41.43 11.76
CA SER A 561 -3.27 -41.24 10.30
C SER A 561 -1.96 -40.69 9.73
N THR A 562 -1.49 -41.28 8.63
CA THR A 562 -0.40 -40.75 7.80
C THR A 562 -0.95 -40.06 6.56
N ASP A 563 -0.09 -39.35 5.83
CA ASP A 563 -0.43 -38.65 4.58
C ASP A 563 -1.60 -37.67 4.73
N VAL A 564 -1.68 -37.04 5.91
CA VAL A 564 -2.72 -36.06 6.21
C VAL A 564 -2.37 -34.74 5.53
N SER A 565 -3.33 -34.10 4.88
CA SER A 565 -3.08 -32.79 4.27
C SER A 565 -2.53 -31.81 5.33
N PRO A 566 -1.43 -31.10 5.04
CA PRO A 566 -0.87 -30.02 5.85
C PRO A 566 -1.86 -28.92 6.27
N THR A 567 -2.97 -28.76 5.54
CA THR A 567 -4.03 -27.77 5.82
C THR A 567 -5.25 -28.39 6.51
N THR A 568 -5.15 -29.63 6.99
CA THR A 568 -6.26 -30.32 7.67
C THR A 568 -6.79 -29.51 8.86
N LEU A 569 -8.11 -29.60 9.08
CA LEU A 569 -8.72 -29.11 10.32
C LEU A 569 -8.57 -30.16 11.43
N LEU A 570 -8.22 -29.69 12.63
CA LEU A 570 -8.37 -30.43 13.88
C LEU A 570 -9.83 -30.28 14.34
N SER A 571 -10.54 -31.36 14.63
CA SER A 571 -11.94 -31.31 15.06
C SER A 571 -12.24 -32.21 16.26
N TRP A 572 -13.24 -31.84 17.06
CA TRP A 572 -13.66 -32.55 18.27
C TRP A 572 -15.16 -32.42 18.52
N SER A 573 -15.69 -33.21 19.46
CA SER A 573 -17.09 -33.11 19.90
C SER A 573 -17.29 -31.98 20.93
N PRO A 574 -18.41 -31.23 20.86
CA PRO A 574 -18.69 -30.17 21.83
C PRO A 574 -18.86 -30.72 23.25
N VAL A 575 -18.30 -30.01 24.24
CA VAL A 575 -18.45 -30.28 25.68
C VAL A 575 -19.51 -29.35 26.26
N ALA A 576 -20.45 -29.89 27.04
CA ALA A 576 -21.50 -29.10 27.67
C ALA A 576 -20.90 -28.08 28.66
N ASN A 577 -21.41 -26.84 28.62
CA ASN A 577 -20.97 -25.70 29.44
C ASN A 577 -19.52 -25.23 29.21
N ALA A 578 -18.81 -25.75 28.20
CA ALA A 578 -17.53 -25.19 27.77
C ALA A 578 -17.77 -23.85 27.07
N GLU A 579 -17.04 -22.82 27.47
CA GLU A 579 -17.08 -21.49 26.85
C GLU A 579 -16.13 -21.40 25.67
N SER A 580 -15.00 -22.11 25.79
CA SER A 580 -14.01 -22.22 24.74
C SER A 580 -13.18 -23.49 24.87
N TYR A 581 -12.19 -23.64 24.00
CA TYR A 581 -11.21 -24.71 24.05
C TYR A 581 -9.80 -24.16 23.94
N ASP A 582 -8.88 -24.82 24.66
CA ASP A 582 -7.44 -24.71 24.44
C ASP A 582 -6.99 -25.91 23.62
N ILE A 583 -6.19 -25.66 22.59
CA ILE A 583 -5.58 -26.67 21.74
C ILE A 583 -4.07 -26.52 21.76
N GLU A 584 -3.37 -27.65 21.77
CA GLU A 584 -1.92 -27.70 21.60
C GLU A 584 -1.58 -28.65 20.46
N LEU A 585 -0.63 -28.23 19.64
CA LEU A 585 0.06 -29.02 18.63
C LEU A 585 1.53 -29.11 19.03
N ALA A 586 2.09 -30.32 19.08
CA ALA A 586 3.42 -30.61 19.58
C ALA A 586 4.20 -31.54 18.63
N ALA A 587 5.53 -31.52 18.77
CA ALA A 587 6.44 -32.38 18.03
C ALA A 587 6.58 -33.79 18.67
N ASP A 588 6.16 -33.94 19.93
CA ASP A 588 6.33 -35.15 20.74
C ASP A 588 5.08 -35.49 21.56
N GLU A 589 4.93 -36.77 21.95
CA GLU A 589 3.72 -37.26 22.63
C GLU A 589 3.54 -36.71 24.06
N ASN A 590 4.63 -36.25 24.67
CA ASN A 590 4.64 -35.74 26.04
C ASN A 590 4.36 -34.24 26.09
N PHE A 591 4.23 -33.58 24.94
CA PHE A 591 4.03 -32.14 24.80
C PHE A 591 5.18 -31.34 25.45
N GLU A 592 6.42 -31.84 25.37
CA GLU A 592 7.62 -31.10 25.80
C GLU A 592 8.00 -29.99 24.81
N THR A 593 7.71 -30.20 23.52
CA THR A 593 7.97 -29.25 22.42
C THR A 593 6.66 -28.83 21.75
N ILE A 594 6.06 -27.74 22.24
CA ILE A 594 4.86 -27.13 21.64
C ILE A 594 5.25 -26.39 20.36
N LEU A 595 4.63 -26.76 19.24
CA LEU A 595 4.81 -26.15 17.92
C LEU A 595 3.75 -25.08 17.65
N GLY A 596 2.57 -25.24 18.22
CA GLY A 596 1.48 -24.28 18.13
C GLY A 596 0.50 -24.47 19.27
N SER A 597 -0.13 -23.37 19.67
CA SER A 597 -1.23 -23.40 20.65
C SER A 597 -2.31 -22.42 20.23
N GLY A 598 -3.54 -22.74 20.57
CA GLY A 598 -4.68 -21.86 20.38
C GLY A 598 -5.52 -21.88 21.65
N SER A 599 -6.04 -20.72 22.03
CA SER A 599 -6.90 -20.54 23.20
C SER A 599 -8.15 -19.77 22.80
N ASN A 600 -9.17 -19.81 23.64
CA ASN A 600 -10.45 -19.12 23.41
C ASN A 600 -11.14 -19.55 22.10
N ILE A 601 -10.92 -20.79 21.66
CA ILE A 601 -11.56 -21.31 20.45
C ILE A 601 -13.01 -21.62 20.78
N THR A 602 -13.97 -20.96 20.12
CA THR A 602 -15.42 -21.12 20.39
C THR A 602 -16.10 -22.11 19.44
N THR A 603 -15.40 -22.56 18.41
CA THR A 603 -15.83 -23.60 17.46
C THR A 603 -15.42 -25.00 17.94
N THR A 604 -15.89 -26.03 17.25
CA THR A 604 -15.50 -27.44 17.47
C THR A 604 -14.47 -27.95 16.45
N SER A 605 -13.82 -27.00 15.79
CA SER A 605 -12.73 -27.26 14.86
C SER A 605 -11.77 -26.08 14.84
N ALA A 606 -10.48 -26.37 14.67
CA ALA A 606 -9.42 -25.40 14.49
C ALA A 606 -8.63 -25.75 13.23
N GLY A 607 -8.40 -24.74 12.39
CA GLY A 607 -7.46 -24.84 11.27
C GLY A 607 -6.13 -24.21 11.63
N PHE A 608 -5.17 -24.43 10.75
CA PHE A 608 -3.89 -23.72 10.80
C PHE A 608 -3.94 -22.59 9.79
N THR A 609 -3.36 -21.44 10.13
CA THR A 609 -3.16 -20.38 9.15
C THR A 609 -2.24 -20.95 8.07
N ASN A 610 -1.04 -21.39 8.44
CA ASN A 610 -0.04 -21.97 7.53
C ASN A 610 -0.23 -23.49 7.34
N PRO A 611 0.05 -24.04 6.14
CA PRO A 611 0.24 -25.48 5.98
C PRO A 611 1.31 -25.98 6.97
N LEU A 612 1.01 -27.04 7.69
CA LEU A 612 1.98 -27.68 8.57
C LEU A 612 3.17 -28.24 7.76
N PRO A 613 4.41 -28.20 8.28
CA PRO A 613 5.56 -28.83 7.62
C PRO A 613 5.22 -30.24 7.11
N GLY A 614 5.58 -30.53 5.87
CA GLY A 614 5.30 -31.83 5.26
C GLY A 614 6.13 -32.95 5.88
N ASN A 615 5.66 -34.19 5.73
CA ASN A 615 6.32 -35.40 6.23
C ASN A 615 6.74 -35.31 7.71
N THR A 616 5.92 -34.62 8.51
CA THR A 616 6.20 -34.31 9.91
C THR A 616 5.11 -34.89 10.78
N THR A 617 5.51 -35.53 11.87
CA THR A 617 4.56 -36.11 12.84
C THR A 617 4.22 -35.07 13.90
N PHE A 618 2.92 -34.89 14.12
CA PHE A 618 2.38 -33.97 15.09
C PHE A 618 1.50 -34.70 16.10
N TYR A 619 1.57 -34.25 17.34
CA TYR A 619 0.70 -34.68 18.43
C TYR A 619 -0.20 -33.50 18.78
N TRP A 620 -1.48 -33.75 18.99
CA TRP A 620 -2.37 -32.68 19.41
C TRP A 620 -3.34 -33.14 20.47
N ARG A 621 -3.69 -32.20 21.35
CA ARG A 621 -4.65 -32.41 22.43
C ARG A 621 -5.46 -31.15 22.62
N ILE A 622 -6.61 -31.34 23.24
CA ILE A 622 -7.53 -30.25 23.51
C ILE A 622 -8.12 -30.40 24.91
N ARG A 623 -8.44 -29.30 25.56
CA ARG A 623 -9.25 -29.28 26.78
C ARG A 623 -10.37 -28.28 26.64
N ALA A 624 -11.50 -28.59 27.27
CA ALA A 624 -12.57 -27.63 27.42
C ALA A 624 -12.13 -26.59 28.45
N VAL A 625 -12.41 -25.33 28.18
CA VAL A 625 -12.20 -24.23 29.11
C VAL A 625 -13.56 -23.63 29.40
N GLY A 626 -13.87 -23.53 30.68
CA GLY A 626 -14.93 -22.66 31.14
C GLY A 626 -14.44 -21.82 32.29
N GLU A 627 -15.37 -21.05 32.84
CA GLU A 627 -15.14 -20.05 33.88
C GLU A 627 -14.41 -20.60 35.12
N CYS A 628 -14.67 -21.87 35.48
CA CYS A 628 -14.08 -22.53 36.64
C CYS A 628 -12.77 -23.29 36.41
N GLY A 629 -12.16 -23.04 35.26
CA GLY A 629 -10.92 -23.68 34.85
C GLY A 629 -11.14 -24.66 33.72
N ALA A 630 -10.06 -25.32 33.33
CA ALA A 630 -10.10 -26.26 32.24
C ALA A 630 -10.48 -27.66 32.71
N SER A 631 -11.11 -28.42 31.82
CA SER A 631 -11.15 -29.88 31.94
C SER A 631 -9.73 -30.45 31.95
N GLU A 632 -9.63 -31.73 32.28
CA GLU A 632 -8.46 -32.52 31.89
C GLU A 632 -8.25 -32.45 30.37
N TRP A 633 -7.00 -32.56 29.93
CA TRP A 633 -6.68 -32.70 28.52
C TRP A 633 -7.29 -33.97 27.95
N SER A 634 -7.75 -33.91 26.70
CA SER A 634 -8.09 -35.10 25.92
C SER A 634 -6.88 -36.03 25.85
N THR A 635 -7.14 -37.33 25.70
CA THR A 635 -6.09 -38.25 25.25
C THR A 635 -5.55 -37.76 23.90
N PRO A 636 -4.23 -37.51 23.75
CA PRO A 636 -3.69 -36.94 22.52
C PRO A 636 -3.95 -37.80 21.29
N PHE A 637 -4.20 -37.16 20.15
CA PHE A 637 -4.14 -37.81 18.84
C PHE A 637 -2.81 -37.48 18.17
N VAL A 638 -2.30 -38.42 17.39
CA VAL A 638 -1.11 -38.25 16.55
C VAL A 638 -1.48 -38.34 15.07
N PHE A 639 -0.84 -37.56 14.22
CA PHE A 639 -0.91 -37.72 12.78
C PHE A 639 0.39 -37.31 12.10
N THR A 640 0.64 -37.82 10.90
CA THR A 640 1.78 -37.44 10.07
C THR A 640 1.28 -36.72 8.83
N THR A 641 1.77 -35.50 8.60
CA THR A 641 1.43 -34.72 7.40
C THR A 641 2.01 -35.37 6.15
N ALA A 642 1.31 -35.23 5.04
CA ALA A 642 1.84 -35.54 3.72
C ALA A 642 3.03 -34.62 3.39
N ASP A 643 3.97 -35.10 2.58
CA ASP A 643 5.10 -34.28 2.12
C ASP A 643 4.62 -33.08 1.30
N ILE A 644 5.26 -31.92 1.44
CA ILE A 644 4.92 -30.69 0.69
C ILE A 644 5.93 -30.54 -0.44
N SER A 645 5.43 -30.41 -1.66
CA SER A 645 6.23 -30.08 -2.82
C SER A 645 5.75 -28.76 -3.42
N CYS A 646 6.68 -27.81 -3.64
CA CYS A 646 6.37 -26.52 -4.27
C CYS A 646 7.09 -26.34 -5.62
N ALA A 647 6.37 -25.79 -6.60
CA ALA A 647 6.84 -25.48 -7.94
C ALA A 647 6.77 -23.97 -8.15
N ASN A 648 7.87 -23.36 -8.57
CA ASN A 648 7.90 -21.94 -8.90
C ASN A 648 7.78 -21.74 -10.41
N ALA A 649 7.02 -20.75 -10.84
CA ALA A 649 6.89 -20.35 -12.23
C ALA A 649 6.97 -18.82 -12.35
N ALA A 650 7.67 -18.34 -13.38
CA ALA A 650 7.82 -16.92 -13.65
C ALA A 650 7.33 -16.59 -15.06
N ALA A 651 6.78 -15.39 -15.24
CA ALA A 651 6.27 -14.93 -16.53
C ALA A 651 7.42 -14.69 -17.52
N THR A 652 7.18 -15.05 -18.78
CA THR A 652 8.08 -14.73 -19.89
C THR A 652 7.53 -13.52 -20.66
N GLY A 653 8.41 -12.74 -21.30
CA GLY A 653 8.00 -11.53 -22.05
C GLY A 653 7.79 -10.27 -21.19
N LEU A 654 8.43 -10.21 -20.02
CA LEU A 654 8.55 -8.98 -19.23
C LEU A 654 9.73 -8.11 -19.74
N PRO A 655 9.70 -6.78 -19.55
CA PRO A 655 8.60 -6.02 -18.95
C PRO A 655 7.42 -5.81 -19.92
N VAL A 656 6.18 -5.93 -19.43
CA VAL A 656 4.98 -5.59 -20.20
C VAL A 656 4.67 -4.11 -20.00
N THR A 657 4.77 -3.30 -21.06
CA THR A 657 4.54 -1.86 -21.00
C THR A 657 3.08 -1.52 -20.68
N ILE A 658 2.88 -0.65 -19.70
CA ILE A 658 1.62 0.04 -19.37
C ILE A 658 1.67 1.42 -20.06
N PRO A 659 0.86 1.66 -21.11
CA PRO A 659 0.86 2.92 -21.85
C PRO A 659 0.57 4.13 -20.97
N SER A 660 1.25 5.26 -21.22
CA SER A 660 1.05 6.49 -20.44
C SER A 660 -0.19 7.31 -20.83
N SER A 661 -1.15 6.69 -21.52
CA SER A 661 -2.32 7.37 -22.08
C SER A 661 -3.51 6.40 -22.18
N GLY A 662 -4.69 6.93 -21.91
CA GLY A 662 -5.92 6.18 -21.73
C GLY A 662 -5.98 5.52 -20.36
N THR A 663 -6.89 4.56 -20.20
CA THR A 663 -7.00 3.69 -19.02
C THR A 663 -6.70 2.25 -19.43
N PRO A 664 -5.44 1.93 -19.79
CA PRO A 664 -5.11 0.66 -20.40
C PRO A 664 -5.20 -0.49 -19.39
N THR A 665 -5.73 -1.62 -19.84
CA THR A 665 -5.54 -2.92 -19.20
C THR A 665 -4.52 -3.71 -20.00
N VAL A 666 -3.39 -4.05 -19.38
CA VAL A 666 -2.33 -4.87 -19.98
C VAL A 666 -2.28 -6.24 -19.31
N ALA A 667 -1.76 -7.25 -20.01
CA ALA A 667 -1.70 -8.61 -19.52
C ALA A 667 -0.29 -9.16 -19.59
N ALA A 668 0.17 -9.78 -18.50
CA ALA A 668 1.36 -10.63 -18.45
C ALA A 668 0.90 -12.09 -18.39
N ASN A 669 1.47 -12.93 -19.26
CA ASN A 669 1.18 -14.36 -19.33
C ASN A 669 2.29 -15.15 -18.63
N LEU A 670 1.90 -16.15 -17.86
CA LEU A 670 2.79 -17.03 -17.12
C LEU A 670 2.39 -18.48 -17.45
N ASN A 671 3.20 -19.13 -18.28
CA ASN A 671 2.96 -20.51 -18.68
C ASN A 671 3.59 -21.46 -17.67
N VAL A 672 2.77 -22.21 -16.95
CA VAL A 672 3.20 -23.20 -15.96
C VAL A 672 3.27 -24.57 -16.62
N ALA A 673 4.44 -25.18 -16.59
CA ALA A 673 4.66 -26.55 -17.07
C ALA A 673 4.50 -27.61 -15.96
N ALA A 674 4.54 -27.18 -14.69
CA ALA A 674 4.36 -28.04 -13.54
C ALA A 674 2.88 -28.44 -13.38
N SER A 675 2.59 -29.74 -13.43
CA SER A 675 1.26 -30.27 -13.14
C SER A 675 1.16 -30.68 -11.68
N LEU A 676 0.34 -29.97 -10.91
CA LEU A 676 0.04 -30.24 -9.50
C LEU A 676 -1.34 -29.69 -9.13
N LEU A 677 -2.02 -30.29 -8.15
CA LEU A 677 -3.25 -29.74 -7.59
C LEU A 677 -2.89 -28.70 -6.54
N ILE A 678 -3.39 -27.47 -6.69
CA ILE A 678 -3.02 -26.37 -5.82
C ILE A 678 -3.62 -26.58 -4.43
N GLU A 679 -2.78 -26.57 -3.39
CA GLU A 679 -3.23 -26.51 -1.98
C GLU A 679 -2.93 -25.16 -1.33
N SER A 680 -1.87 -24.49 -1.79
CA SER A 680 -1.53 -23.11 -1.43
C SER A 680 -0.68 -22.49 -2.52
N MET A 681 -0.65 -21.15 -2.58
CA MET A 681 0.19 -20.42 -3.51
C MET A 681 0.64 -19.05 -2.98
N GLU A 682 1.73 -18.52 -3.52
CA GLU A 682 2.20 -17.15 -3.33
C GLU A 682 2.38 -16.46 -4.69
N VAL A 683 2.05 -15.18 -4.77
CA VAL A 683 2.16 -14.38 -6.00
C VAL A 683 3.08 -13.19 -5.78
N SER A 684 4.26 -13.21 -6.39
CA SER A 684 5.24 -12.13 -6.34
C SER A 684 5.06 -11.19 -7.52
N LEU A 685 5.00 -9.88 -7.25
CA LEU A 685 4.75 -8.84 -8.25
C LEU A 685 5.67 -7.64 -8.06
N ALA A 686 6.32 -7.21 -9.14
CA ALA A 686 6.94 -5.89 -9.22
C ALA A 686 6.38 -5.12 -10.41
N ILE A 687 5.84 -3.93 -10.15
CA ILE A 687 5.28 -3.07 -11.19
C ILE A 687 5.98 -1.72 -11.09
N ALA A 688 6.67 -1.32 -12.14
CA ALA A 688 7.17 0.04 -12.27
C ALA A 688 6.02 0.93 -12.74
N HIS A 689 5.72 1.99 -12.00
CA HIS A 689 4.68 2.95 -12.36
C HIS A 689 4.95 4.27 -11.66
N SER A 690 4.74 5.39 -12.34
CA SER A 690 4.92 6.72 -11.77
C SER A 690 3.96 7.00 -10.63
N PHE A 691 2.73 6.47 -10.71
CA PHE A 691 1.68 6.66 -9.70
C PHE A 691 1.04 5.31 -9.33
N ALA A 692 1.45 4.72 -8.20
CA ALA A 692 1.00 3.37 -7.82
C ALA A 692 -0.50 3.29 -7.52
N GLY A 693 -1.13 4.40 -7.13
CA GLY A 693 -2.56 4.48 -6.83
C GLY A 693 -3.47 4.20 -8.03
N ASP A 694 -2.99 4.41 -9.25
CA ASP A 694 -3.82 4.19 -10.44
C ASP A 694 -4.03 2.72 -10.75
N LEU A 695 -3.21 1.85 -10.18
CA LEU A 695 -3.16 0.44 -10.52
C LEU A 695 -4.18 -0.39 -9.76
N SER A 696 -4.76 -1.34 -10.48
CA SER A 696 -5.53 -2.47 -9.93
C SER A 696 -5.15 -3.73 -10.68
N ALA A 697 -5.24 -4.91 -10.03
CA ALA A 697 -4.83 -6.15 -10.68
C ALA A 697 -5.76 -7.33 -10.40
N THR A 698 -5.91 -8.18 -11.42
CA THR A 698 -6.63 -9.46 -11.34
C THR A 698 -5.73 -10.60 -11.82
N LEU A 699 -5.94 -11.79 -11.27
CA LEU A 699 -5.25 -13.02 -11.66
C LEU A 699 -6.27 -14.04 -12.15
N THR A 700 -6.02 -14.64 -13.31
CA THR A 700 -6.88 -15.69 -13.89
C THR A 700 -6.10 -16.98 -14.09
N SER A 701 -6.65 -18.11 -13.63
CA SER A 701 -6.09 -19.45 -13.78
C SER A 701 -6.42 -20.06 -15.17
N PRO A 702 -5.74 -21.15 -15.57
CA PRO A 702 -6.03 -21.88 -16.81
C PRO A 702 -7.47 -22.42 -16.89
N ASP A 703 -8.07 -22.75 -15.75
CA ASP A 703 -9.45 -23.25 -15.65
C ASP A 703 -10.51 -22.11 -15.70
N GLY A 704 -10.05 -20.86 -15.67
CA GLY A 704 -10.89 -19.67 -15.86
C GLY A 704 -11.37 -19.01 -14.56
N THR A 705 -10.93 -19.49 -13.39
CA THR A 705 -11.18 -18.80 -12.12
C THR A 705 -10.41 -17.49 -12.11
N THR A 706 -11.08 -16.41 -11.69
CA THR A 706 -10.49 -15.07 -11.63
C THR A 706 -10.70 -14.49 -10.24
N ILE A 707 -9.63 -13.93 -9.66
CA ILE A 707 -9.69 -13.17 -8.41
C ILE A 707 -9.14 -11.76 -8.58
N ASN A 708 -9.55 -10.85 -7.70
CA ASN A 708 -8.87 -9.58 -7.50
C ASN A 708 -7.66 -9.76 -6.58
N LEU A 709 -6.46 -9.44 -7.08
CA LEU A 709 -5.25 -9.41 -6.24
C LEU A 709 -5.24 -8.16 -5.38
N PHE A 710 -5.53 -7.00 -5.98
CA PHE A 710 -5.68 -5.75 -5.25
C PHE A 710 -6.49 -4.71 -6.01
N ASN A 711 -7.15 -3.83 -5.26
CA ASN A 711 -7.76 -2.61 -5.77
C ASN A 711 -6.78 -1.43 -5.68
N GLN A 712 -7.21 -0.26 -6.16
CA GLN A 712 -6.40 0.95 -6.16
C GLN A 712 -5.85 1.30 -4.76
N VAL A 713 -4.52 1.40 -4.67
CA VAL A 713 -3.84 1.77 -3.43
C VAL A 713 -4.29 3.17 -2.99
N ASN A 714 -4.68 3.27 -1.73
CA ASN A 714 -5.23 4.44 -1.07
C ASN A 714 -6.45 5.01 -1.81
N GLY A 715 -7.30 4.13 -2.34
CA GLY A 715 -8.50 4.51 -3.11
C GLY A 715 -8.18 5.31 -4.37
N GLY A 716 -7.01 5.12 -4.97
CA GLY A 716 -6.54 5.86 -6.14
C GLY A 716 -5.67 7.07 -5.81
N ALA A 717 -5.39 7.35 -4.54
CA ALA A 717 -4.66 8.54 -4.13
C ALA A 717 -3.15 8.32 -3.90
N CYS A 718 -2.63 7.11 -4.14
CA CYS A 718 -1.23 6.81 -3.87
C CYS A 718 -0.28 7.38 -4.93
N SER A 719 0.29 8.55 -4.65
CA SER A 719 1.21 9.24 -5.56
C SER A 719 2.66 8.73 -5.56
N GLY A 720 2.96 7.70 -4.77
CA GLY A 720 4.28 7.08 -4.76
C GLY A 720 4.51 6.24 -6.01
N SER A 721 5.76 6.03 -6.39
CA SER A 721 6.11 5.23 -7.56
C SER A 721 6.42 3.78 -7.21
N ASN A 722 6.01 2.87 -8.09
CA ASN A 722 6.30 1.44 -8.10
C ASN A 722 5.68 0.62 -6.96
N LEU A 723 5.44 -0.67 -7.25
CA LEU A 723 4.97 -1.70 -6.33
C LEU A 723 6.00 -2.85 -6.33
N GLN A 724 6.33 -3.40 -5.16
CA GLN A 724 7.11 -4.64 -5.04
C GLN A 724 6.55 -5.50 -3.89
N VAL A 725 5.64 -6.40 -4.21
CA VAL A 725 4.83 -7.10 -3.20
C VAL A 725 4.77 -8.60 -3.43
N ILE A 726 4.54 -9.33 -2.34
CA ILE A 726 4.20 -10.76 -2.36
C ILE A 726 2.80 -10.91 -1.79
N PHE A 727 1.90 -11.55 -2.52
CA PHE A 727 0.58 -11.91 -2.04
C PHE A 727 0.55 -13.37 -1.58
N THR A 728 0.07 -13.61 -0.37
CA THR A 728 -0.19 -14.94 0.18
C THR A 728 -1.31 -14.86 1.20
N ASP A 729 -2.19 -15.87 1.25
CA ASP A 729 -3.25 -15.96 2.27
C ASP A 729 -2.66 -15.98 3.70
N GLN A 730 -1.37 -16.26 3.82
CA GLN A 730 -0.60 -16.38 5.05
C GLN A 730 0.00 -15.09 5.58
N ALA A 731 -0.09 -13.99 4.83
CA ALA A 731 0.56 -12.76 5.22
C ALA A 731 -0.04 -12.20 6.51
N ALA A 732 0.82 -11.74 7.43
CA ALA A 732 0.38 -11.04 8.64
C ALA A 732 -0.28 -9.69 8.33
N GLN A 733 0.09 -9.07 7.21
CA GLN A 733 -0.52 -7.84 6.71
C GLN A 733 -1.72 -8.18 5.83
N THR A 734 -2.85 -7.55 6.12
CA THR A 734 -4.12 -7.79 5.44
C THR A 734 -4.19 -7.10 4.07
N SER A 735 -5.22 -7.41 3.28
CA SER A 735 -5.50 -6.69 2.03
C SER A 735 -5.83 -5.21 2.26
N THR A 736 -6.44 -4.88 3.41
CA THR A 736 -6.63 -3.49 3.84
C THR A 736 -5.31 -2.81 4.18
N ASP A 737 -4.33 -3.54 4.75
CA ASP A 737 -2.99 -2.98 4.96
C ASP A 737 -2.29 -2.69 3.63
N PHE A 738 -2.43 -3.56 2.62
CA PHE A 738 -1.94 -3.30 1.26
C PHE A 738 -2.57 -2.03 0.67
N GLU A 739 -3.91 -1.93 0.72
CA GLU A 739 -4.62 -0.76 0.19
C GLU A 739 -4.23 0.53 0.92
N ASN A 740 -3.72 0.46 2.15
CA ASN A 740 -3.24 1.62 2.91
C ASN A 740 -1.71 1.81 2.87
N ALA A 741 -0.95 0.91 2.26
CA ALA A 741 0.52 0.85 2.36
C ALA A 741 1.28 1.94 1.57
N CYS A 742 0.61 3.01 1.14
CA CYS A 742 1.23 4.04 0.31
C CYS A 742 2.28 4.86 1.06
N THR A 743 3.52 4.81 0.58
CA THR A 743 4.63 5.65 1.06
C THR A 743 5.16 6.57 -0.05
N SER A 744 5.94 7.59 0.33
CA SER A 744 6.72 8.39 -0.62
C SER A 744 8.06 7.75 -1.01
N ASP A 745 8.38 6.58 -0.44
CA ASP A 745 9.60 5.84 -0.76
C ASP A 745 9.43 5.10 -2.10
N ASN A 746 10.53 4.55 -2.64
CA ASN A 746 10.50 3.78 -3.89
C ASN A 746 11.07 2.37 -3.60
N PRO A 747 10.26 1.30 -3.75
CA PRO A 747 8.86 1.29 -4.20
C PRO A 747 7.88 1.88 -3.16
N ALA A 748 6.80 2.49 -3.63
CA ALA A 748 5.78 3.13 -2.82
C ALA A 748 5.05 2.15 -1.91
N VAL A 749 4.88 0.92 -2.38
CA VAL A 749 4.34 -0.20 -1.62
C VAL A 749 5.31 -1.37 -1.74
N SER A 750 5.73 -1.91 -0.59
CA SER A 750 6.48 -3.15 -0.54
C SER A 750 6.16 -3.98 0.70
N GLY A 751 6.36 -5.29 0.60
CA GLY A 751 6.10 -6.24 1.69
C GLY A 751 5.31 -7.45 1.23
N THR A 752 4.84 -8.22 2.21
CA THR A 752 4.02 -9.42 2.00
C THR A 752 2.64 -9.17 2.57
N PHE A 753 1.60 -9.30 1.74
CA PHE A 753 0.21 -8.96 2.07
C PHE A 753 -0.76 -10.07 1.69
N GLN A 754 -1.95 -10.06 2.27
CA GLN A 754 -3.09 -10.83 1.76
C GLN A 754 -3.66 -10.15 0.51
N SER A 755 -4.11 -10.92 -0.48
CA SER A 755 -4.82 -10.35 -1.65
C SER A 755 -6.24 -9.90 -1.29
N ALA A 756 -6.82 -9.03 -2.13
CA ALA A 756 -8.18 -8.53 -1.95
C ALA A 756 -9.22 -9.66 -1.91
N GLU A 757 -9.02 -10.70 -2.73
CA GLU A 757 -9.73 -11.97 -2.65
C GLU A 757 -8.73 -13.10 -2.39
N ALA A 758 -9.09 -14.11 -1.60
CA ALA A 758 -8.17 -15.14 -1.13
C ALA A 758 -7.65 -16.02 -2.28
N LEU A 759 -6.35 -16.32 -2.29
CA LEU A 759 -5.70 -17.20 -3.26
C LEU A 759 -6.18 -18.66 -3.14
N SER A 760 -6.68 -19.05 -1.97
CA SER A 760 -7.35 -20.33 -1.74
C SER A 760 -8.59 -20.57 -2.61
N ALA A 761 -9.08 -19.55 -3.33
CA ALA A 761 -10.05 -19.72 -4.41
C ALA A 761 -9.57 -20.68 -5.52
N PHE A 762 -8.24 -20.81 -5.71
CA PHE A 762 -7.63 -21.72 -6.69
C PHE A 762 -7.36 -23.13 -6.14
N ASN A 763 -7.67 -23.40 -4.87
CA ASN A 763 -7.37 -24.68 -4.25
C ASN A 763 -8.14 -25.83 -4.93
N GLY A 764 -7.41 -26.86 -5.34
CA GLY A 764 -7.93 -28.02 -6.07
C GLY A 764 -7.89 -27.88 -7.60
N GLU A 765 -7.55 -26.71 -8.15
CA GLU A 765 -7.26 -26.56 -9.59
C GLU A 765 -5.88 -27.12 -9.93
N ASN A 766 -5.67 -27.49 -11.20
CA ASN A 766 -4.35 -27.88 -11.67
C ASN A 766 -3.54 -26.63 -12.06
N ALA A 767 -2.31 -26.51 -11.56
CA ALA A 767 -1.45 -25.37 -11.87
C ALA A 767 -1.04 -25.28 -13.35
N VAL A 768 -1.03 -26.39 -14.09
CA VAL A 768 -0.53 -26.47 -15.47
C VAL A 768 -1.36 -25.60 -16.43
N GLY A 769 -0.67 -24.83 -17.28
CA GLY A 769 -1.28 -23.98 -18.30
C GLY A 769 -0.95 -22.50 -18.14
N ASN A 770 -1.70 -21.66 -18.86
CA ASN A 770 -1.43 -20.22 -18.91
C ASN A 770 -2.19 -19.46 -17.82
N TRP A 771 -1.45 -18.85 -16.90
CA TRP A 771 -1.95 -17.90 -15.92
C TRP A 771 -1.84 -16.47 -16.46
N VAL A 772 -2.88 -15.67 -16.25
CA VAL A 772 -2.95 -14.31 -16.79
C VAL A 772 -3.09 -13.30 -15.67
N LEU A 773 -2.04 -12.50 -15.45
CA LEU A 773 -2.11 -11.29 -14.64
C LEU A 773 -2.59 -10.15 -15.52
N ARG A 774 -3.70 -9.49 -15.14
CA ARG A 774 -4.15 -8.26 -15.78
C ARG A 774 -3.98 -7.09 -14.82
N VAL A 775 -3.20 -6.10 -15.25
CA VAL A 775 -3.04 -4.83 -14.54
C VAL A 775 -3.76 -3.75 -15.31
N THR A 776 -4.64 -3.02 -14.63
CA THR A 776 -5.36 -1.87 -15.19
C THR A 776 -4.83 -0.61 -14.54
N ASP A 777 -4.40 0.32 -15.39
CA ASP A 777 -4.20 1.71 -15.02
C ASP A 777 -5.52 2.47 -15.19
N ASN A 778 -6.03 3.00 -14.09
CA ASN A 778 -7.33 3.64 -14.00
C ASN A 778 -7.28 5.16 -14.25
N ALA A 779 -6.12 5.74 -14.61
CA ALA A 779 -5.97 7.17 -14.89
C ALA A 779 -5.23 7.45 -16.22
N ASP A 780 -5.60 8.55 -16.89
CA ASP A 780 -5.09 8.93 -18.22
C ASP A 780 -4.00 10.01 -18.14
N PHE A 781 -2.84 9.69 -17.57
CA PHE A 781 -1.73 10.66 -17.46
C PHE A 781 -0.32 10.08 -17.41
N ASP A 782 -0.17 8.88 -16.87
CA ASP A 782 1.14 8.33 -16.60
C ASP A 782 1.15 6.81 -16.84
N GLY A 783 2.32 6.19 -16.76
CA GLY A 783 2.48 4.83 -17.26
C GLY A 783 3.68 4.13 -16.66
N GLY A 784 3.95 2.93 -17.15
CA GLY A 784 4.97 2.10 -16.54
C GLY A 784 5.11 0.74 -17.19
N SER A 785 5.37 -0.28 -16.39
CA SER A 785 5.44 -1.66 -16.86
C SER A 785 5.34 -2.67 -15.72
N ILE A 786 4.75 -3.82 -16.00
CA ILE A 786 4.91 -5.01 -15.17
C ILE A 786 6.35 -5.49 -15.34
N VAL A 787 7.14 -5.49 -14.26
CA VAL A 787 8.58 -5.81 -14.27
C VAL A 787 8.83 -7.23 -13.79
N ASP A 788 8.03 -7.71 -12.84
CA ASP A 788 8.12 -9.06 -12.29
C ASP A 788 6.73 -9.63 -12.02
N PHE A 789 6.57 -10.91 -12.33
CA PHE A 789 5.37 -11.71 -12.06
C PHE A 789 5.76 -13.18 -11.93
N GLU A 790 5.68 -13.69 -10.71
CA GLU A 790 6.07 -15.04 -10.33
C GLU A 790 5.00 -15.65 -9.42
N ILE A 791 4.77 -16.95 -9.55
CA ILE A 791 3.85 -17.71 -8.71
C ILE A 791 4.56 -18.95 -8.18
N LEU A 792 4.56 -19.10 -6.86
CA LEU A 792 4.94 -20.32 -6.16
C LEU A 792 3.68 -21.14 -5.87
N PHE A 793 3.57 -22.35 -6.42
CA PHE A 793 2.47 -23.28 -6.18
C PHE A 793 2.92 -24.41 -5.27
N CYS A 794 2.10 -24.83 -4.30
CA CYS A 794 2.41 -25.96 -3.42
C CYS A 794 1.27 -26.98 -3.38
N THR A 795 1.63 -28.27 -3.27
CA THR A 795 0.72 -29.42 -3.11
C THR A 795 1.24 -30.35 -2.02
N SER A 796 0.37 -31.17 -1.43
CA SER A 796 0.77 -32.25 -0.53
C SER A 796 0.60 -33.64 -1.16
N GLY A 797 1.45 -34.59 -0.76
CA GLY A 797 1.23 -36.03 -1.03
C GLY A 797 1.60 -36.54 -2.43
N GLY A 798 2.32 -35.76 -3.25
CA GLY A 798 2.79 -36.19 -4.58
C GLY A 798 4.01 -35.40 -5.06
N GLY A 799 4.87 -36.04 -5.85
CA GLY A 799 5.96 -35.35 -6.54
C GLY A 799 5.43 -34.46 -7.65
N ILE A 800 5.96 -33.24 -7.76
CA ILE A 800 5.62 -32.31 -8.85
C ILE A 800 6.08 -32.93 -10.16
N GLN A 801 5.16 -33.09 -11.11
CA GLN A 801 5.50 -33.46 -12.48
C GLN A 801 5.84 -32.17 -13.24
N ASP A 802 7.13 -31.90 -13.41
CA ASP A 802 7.65 -30.77 -14.18
C ASP A 802 7.97 -31.20 -15.61
N TYR A 803 7.16 -30.73 -16.57
CA TYR A 803 7.42 -30.89 -18.01
C TYR A 803 8.08 -29.65 -18.62
N GLY A 804 8.74 -28.80 -17.83
CA GLY A 804 9.45 -27.61 -18.32
C GLY A 804 10.60 -27.95 -19.28
N LEU A 805 10.81 -27.07 -20.27
CA LEU A 805 11.96 -27.07 -21.16
C LEU A 805 12.67 -25.73 -21.02
N THR A 806 13.96 -25.74 -20.68
CA THR A 806 14.77 -24.52 -20.66
C THR A 806 16.06 -24.71 -21.43
N THR A 807 16.55 -23.65 -22.06
CA THR A 807 17.83 -23.64 -22.78
C THR A 807 18.53 -22.31 -22.53
N SER A 808 19.86 -22.31 -22.57
CA SER A 808 20.66 -21.09 -22.58
C SER A 808 20.84 -20.50 -23.99
N THR A 809 20.45 -21.25 -25.02
CA THR A 809 20.56 -20.84 -26.43
C THR A 809 19.39 -19.95 -26.80
N SER A 810 19.61 -18.63 -26.87
CA SER A 810 18.59 -17.66 -27.26
C SER A 810 18.39 -17.53 -28.78
N GLU A 811 19.42 -17.81 -29.57
CA GLU A 811 19.40 -17.83 -31.03
C GLU A 811 20.55 -18.71 -31.57
N LEU A 812 20.43 -19.17 -32.82
CA LEU A 812 21.44 -19.93 -33.53
C LEU A 812 21.82 -19.25 -34.84
N ASP A 813 23.01 -18.65 -34.89
CA ASP A 813 23.62 -18.16 -36.13
C ASP A 813 24.66 -19.17 -36.61
N VAL A 814 24.35 -19.91 -37.68
CA VAL A 814 25.13 -21.08 -38.09
C VAL A 814 25.32 -21.16 -39.59
N CYS A 815 26.49 -21.64 -39.99
CA CYS A 815 26.78 -21.89 -41.39
C CYS A 815 26.23 -23.25 -41.83
N GLN A 816 25.84 -23.40 -43.10
CA GLN A 816 25.20 -24.62 -43.61
C GLN A 816 26.08 -25.88 -43.50
N ASN A 817 27.39 -25.70 -43.30
CA ASN A 817 28.39 -26.75 -43.05
C ASN A 817 28.75 -26.91 -41.56
N GLU A 818 28.11 -26.18 -40.67
CA GLU A 818 28.25 -26.26 -39.22
C GLU A 818 27.03 -26.92 -38.59
N PHE A 819 27.29 -27.66 -37.52
CA PHE A 819 26.39 -28.64 -36.92
C PHE A 819 26.42 -28.46 -35.40
N PRO A 820 25.63 -27.51 -34.86
CA PRO A 820 25.66 -27.17 -33.45
C PRO A 820 24.97 -28.24 -32.61
N SER A 821 25.28 -28.22 -31.32
CA SER A 821 24.55 -28.94 -30.29
C SER A 821 23.77 -27.95 -29.42
N VAL A 822 22.49 -28.20 -29.18
CA VAL A 822 21.66 -27.42 -28.26
C VAL A 822 21.43 -28.23 -27.00
N GLU A 823 21.74 -27.66 -25.85
CA GLU A 823 21.42 -28.28 -24.55
C GLU A 823 20.05 -27.77 -24.08
N ILE A 824 19.16 -28.71 -23.78
CA ILE A 824 17.84 -28.47 -23.21
C ILE A 824 17.81 -29.12 -21.83
N GLN A 825 17.62 -28.31 -20.80
CA GLN A 825 17.32 -28.80 -19.47
C GLN A 825 15.84 -29.18 -19.40
N LEU A 826 15.59 -30.46 -19.15
CA LEU A 826 14.27 -31.05 -18.97
C LEU A 826 13.86 -30.99 -17.50
N GLY A 827 12.57 -30.79 -17.24
CA GLY A 827 11.96 -31.03 -15.94
C GLY A 827 11.96 -32.51 -15.56
N ASN A 828 11.59 -32.82 -14.32
CA ASN A 828 11.71 -34.17 -13.75
C ASN A 828 10.70 -35.20 -14.32
N ALA A 829 9.67 -34.77 -15.04
CA ALA A 829 8.56 -35.63 -15.47
C ALA A 829 8.79 -36.33 -16.82
N TYR A 830 9.91 -36.04 -17.50
CA TYR A 830 10.19 -36.60 -18.83
C TYR A 830 10.54 -38.11 -18.83
N GLY A 831 10.88 -38.66 -17.66
CA GLY A 831 11.24 -40.07 -17.48
C GLY A 831 12.66 -40.40 -17.96
N GLU A 832 12.98 -41.69 -18.06
CA GLU A 832 14.34 -42.16 -18.41
C GLU A 832 14.65 -42.14 -19.91
N SER A 833 13.64 -41.99 -20.78
CA SER A 833 13.82 -42.07 -22.24
C SER A 833 12.92 -41.09 -23.01
N PRO A 834 13.02 -39.77 -22.75
CA PRO A 834 12.34 -38.78 -23.55
C PRO A 834 12.86 -38.77 -24.99
N THR A 835 11.99 -38.42 -25.94
CA THR A 835 12.36 -38.25 -27.35
C THR A 835 12.17 -36.81 -27.78
N VAL A 836 13.06 -36.27 -28.60
CA VAL A 836 12.86 -34.95 -29.22
C VAL A 836 12.65 -35.08 -30.72
N SER A 837 11.80 -34.21 -31.25
CA SER A 837 11.69 -33.91 -32.67
C SER A 837 12.05 -32.45 -32.89
N VAL A 838 12.80 -32.17 -33.95
CA VAL A 838 13.25 -30.83 -34.29
C VAL A 838 12.67 -30.45 -35.65
N ASP A 839 12.04 -29.30 -35.71
CA ASP A 839 11.35 -28.79 -36.88
C ASP A 839 11.77 -27.34 -37.15
N ALA A 840 11.98 -26.98 -38.41
CA ALA A 840 12.27 -25.60 -38.83
C ALA A 840 11.14 -25.13 -39.76
N ASP A 841 10.28 -24.23 -39.28
CA ASP A 841 9.11 -23.69 -40.00
C ASP A 841 8.25 -24.75 -40.74
N GLY A 842 7.98 -25.88 -40.08
CA GLY A 842 7.21 -27.01 -40.62
C GLY A 842 8.03 -28.06 -41.37
N THR A 843 9.35 -27.92 -41.44
CA THR A 843 10.27 -28.91 -42.03
C THR A 843 11.00 -29.69 -40.93
N THR A 844 10.64 -30.97 -40.75
CA THR A 844 11.28 -31.82 -39.75
C THR A 844 12.71 -32.20 -40.13
N LEU A 845 13.66 -31.96 -39.22
CA LEU A 845 15.05 -32.38 -39.35
C LEU A 845 15.19 -33.85 -38.96
N THR A 846 15.76 -34.66 -39.85
CA THR A 846 15.94 -36.11 -39.66
C THR A 846 17.38 -36.47 -39.30
N ASN A 847 18.33 -35.57 -39.56
CA ASN A 847 19.74 -35.75 -39.19
C ASN A 847 19.99 -35.09 -37.82
N VAL A 848 19.30 -35.60 -36.81
CA VAL A 848 19.42 -35.14 -35.42
C VAL A 848 19.69 -36.34 -34.54
N THR A 849 20.71 -36.25 -33.70
CA THR A 849 20.99 -37.23 -32.65
C THR A 849 20.83 -36.58 -31.29
N THR A 850 20.49 -37.38 -30.30
CA THR A 850 20.09 -36.89 -28.98
C THR A 850 20.81 -37.68 -27.92
N ASP A 851 21.43 -37.00 -26.97
CA ASP A 851 22.03 -37.61 -25.79
C ASP A 851 21.31 -37.07 -24.55
N PHE A 852 20.64 -37.94 -23.80
CA PHE A 852 19.95 -37.56 -22.58
C PHE A 852 20.70 -38.11 -21.38
N ASN A 853 21.14 -37.21 -20.49
CA ASN A 853 21.72 -37.58 -19.22
C ASN A 853 20.64 -37.55 -18.13
N PRO A 854 20.12 -38.71 -17.67
CA PRO A 854 19.05 -38.75 -16.67
C PRO A 854 19.49 -38.24 -15.29
N ASN A 855 20.79 -38.20 -15.00
CA ASN A 855 21.29 -37.70 -13.72
C ASN A 855 21.28 -36.18 -13.63
N THR A 856 21.46 -35.50 -14.78
CA THR A 856 21.43 -34.02 -14.85
C THR A 856 20.15 -33.50 -15.49
N SER A 857 19.30 -34.39 -16.03
CA SER A 857 18.12 -34.06 -16.84
C SER A 857 18.43 -33.13 -18.02
N ILE A 858 19.65 -33.22 -18.57
CA ILE A 858 20.07 -32.44 -19.74
C ILE A 858 19.92 -33.32 -20.98
N MET A 859 19.18 -32.82 -21.96
CA MET A 859 19.09 -33.38 -23.31
C MET A 859 19.94 -32.53 -24.25
N THR A 860 21.02 -33.12 -24.77
CA THR A 860 21.84 -32.51 -25.82
C THR A 860 21.31 -32.95 -27.18
N VAL A 861 20.82 -31.99 -27.96
CA VAL A 861 20.31 -32.17 -29.31
C VAL A 861 21.39 -31.79 -30.31
N ASN A 862 22.03 -32.78 -30.92
CA ASN A 862 23.06 -32.57 -31.93
C ASN A 862 22.43 -32.54 -33.32
N ILE A 863 22.56 -31.40 -33.99
CA ILE A 863 22.10 -31.24 -35.37
C ILE A 863 23.23 -31.69 -36.29
N GLU A 864 23.10 -32.83 -36.95
CA GLU A 864 24.13 -33.41 -37.84
C GLU A 864 23.91 -33.05 -39.32
N GLY A 865 22.80 -32.38 -39.64
CA GLY A 865 22.48 -31.93 -40.97
C GLY A 865 21.18 -31.14 -41.06
N TRP A 866 21.18 -30.10 -41.88
CA TRP A 866 20.03 -29.21 -42.08
C TRP A 866 18.98 -29.76 -43.06
N ASN A 867 18.98 -31.05 -43.38
CA ASN A 867 18.02 -31.68 -44.32
C ASN A 867 17.85 -30.98 -45.68
N GLY A 868 18.85 -30.23 -46.14
CA GLY A 868 18.77 -29.46 -47.39
C GLY A 868 17.99 -28.14 -47.26
N LEU A 869 17.75 -27.62 -46.06
CA LEU A 869 17.26 -26.26 -45.84
C LEU A 869 18.16 -25.26 -46.57
N ASN A 870 17.53 -24.32 -47.27
CA ASN A 870 18.23 -23.22 -47.94
C ASN A 870 18.65 -22.18 -46.89
N PRO A 871 19.66 -21.35 -47.16
CA PRO A 871 19.97 -20.21 -46.30
C PRO A 871 18.75 -19.31 -46.07
N GLY A 872 18.57 -18.85 -44.84
CA GLY A 872 17.40 -18.06 -44.43
C GLY A 872 17.20 -18.06 -42.92
N SER A 873 16.16 -17.35 -42.48
CA SER A 873 15.70 -17.31 -41.09
C SER A 873 14.57 -18.31 -40.89
N TYR A 874 14.60 -19.07 -39.79
CA TYR A 874 13.61 -20.07 -39.43
C TYR A 874 13.34 -20.05 -37.92
N ASP A 875 12.15 -20.47 -37.49
CA ASP A 875 11.88 -20.81 -36.10
C ASP A 875 12.14 -22.31 -35.88
N LEU A 876 13.20 -22.64 -35.14
CA LEU A 876 13.57 -24.00 -34.81
C LEU A 876 12.74 -24.48 -33.60
N THR A 877 11.67 -25.22 -33.86
CA THR A 877 10.80 -25.81 -32.84
C THR A 877 11.34 -27.18 -32.41
N MET A 878 11.79 -27.27 -31.16
CA MET A 878 12.20 -28.51 -30.51
C MET A 878 11.07 -29.02 -29.65
N THR A 879 10.45 -30.13 -30.03
CA THR A 879 9.33 -30.76 -29.30
C THR A 879 9.83 -32.01 -28.59
N VAL A 880 9.82 -31.97 -27.26
CA VAL A 880 10.21 -33.10 -26.40
C VAL A 880 8.95 -33.84 -25.96
N THR A 881 8.96 -35.16 -26.12
CA THR A 881 7.91 -36.08 -25.69
C THR A 881 8.40 -36.88 -24.51
N ALA A 882 7.71 -36.78 -23.39
CA ALA A 882 7.94 -37.57 -22.19
C ALA A 882 7.54 -39.03 -22.39
N THR A 883 8.02 -39.91 -21.50
CA THR A 883 7.75 -41.36 -21.56
C THR A 883 6.26 -41.69 -21.41
N ASP A 884 5.48 -40.83 -20.77
CA ASP A 884 4.02 -40.95 -20.60
C ASP A 884 3.21 -40.40 -21.80
N GLY A 885 3.89 -39.86 -22.82
CA GLY A 885 3.28 -39.28 -24.02
C GLY A 885 2.98 -37.78 -23.92
N THR A 886 3.26 -37.13 -22.80
CA THR A 886 3.14 -35.67 -22.66
C THR A 886 4.15 -34.97 -23.56
N VAL A 887 3.74 -33.91 -24.24
CA VAL A 887 4.58 -33.15 -25.18
C VAL A 887 4.73 -31.71 -24.72
N ASN A 888 5.95 -31.18 -24.81
CA ASN A 888 6.21 -29.75 -24.66
C ASN A 888 7.20 -29.29 -25.73
N SER A 889 7.19 -28.02 -26.08
CA SER A 889 8.02 -27.47 -27.15
C SER A 889 8.72 -26.18 -26.73
N LEU A 890 9.91 -25.98 -27.28
CA LEU A 890 10.74 -24.78 -27.18
C LEU A 890 11.03 -24.29 -28.60
N VAL A 891 11.03 -22.98 -28.81
CA VAL A 891 11.35 -22.36 -30.10
C VAL A 891 12.64 -21.56 -29.97
N ILE A 892 13.59 -21.80 -30.88
CA ILE A 892 14.86 -21.06 -30.98
C ILE A 892 14.95 -20.44 -32.38
N PRO A 893 15.12 -19.12 -32.51
CA PRO A 893 15.40 -18.49 -33.81
C PRO A 893 16.70 -19.03 -34.43
N LEU A 894 16.64 -19.39 -35.71
CA LEU A 894 17.76 -19.92 -36.49
C LEU A 894 18.06 -19.01 -37.69
N GLN A 895 19.30 -18.56 -37.82
CA GLN A 895 19.84 -18.00 -39.06
C GLN A 895 20.81 -18.99 -39.69
N LEU A 896 20.42 -19.54 -40.84
CA LEU A 896 21.25 -20.44 -41.62
C LEU A 896 21.91 -19.68 -42.77
N ALA A 897 23.24 -19.60 -42.77
CA ALA A 897 24.02 -18.89 -43.79
C ALA A 897 24.89 -19.85 -44.63
N LEU A 898 25.28 -19.42 -45.85
CA LEU A 898 26.20 -20.16 -46.72
C LEU A 898 27.54 -19.45 -46.79
N ALA A 899 28.65 -20.19 -46.86
CA ALA A 899 29.95 -19.62 -47.21
C ALA A 899 29.87 -18.89 -48.57
N PRO A 900 30.63 -17.80 -48.76
CA PRO A 900 30.50 -17.00 -49.96
C PRO A 900 31.08 -17.77 -51.14
N GLY A 901 30.52 -17.56 -52.34
CA GLY A 901 31.05 -18.14 -53.57
C GLY A 901 32.37 -17.50 -54.03
N VAL A 902 32.98 -18.11 -55.05
CA VAL A 902 34.19 -17.56 -55.67
C VAL A 902 33.84 -16.36 -56.54
N ALA A 903 34.53 -15.23 -56.35
CA ALA A 903 34.36 -14.06 -57.21
C ALA A 903 34.87 -14.36 -58.62
N THR A 904 34.05 -14.09 -59.63
CA THR A 904 34.46 -14.21 -61.04
C THR A 904 35.18 -12.94 -61.44
N LEU A 905 36.45 -13.06 -61.85
CA LEU A 905 37.25 -11.91 -62.25
C LEU A 905 36.84 -11.42 -63.64
N VAL A 906 36.56 -10.13 -63.76
CA VAL A 906 36.09 -9.50 -65.00
C VAL A 906 37.27 -8.87 -65.74
N GLY A 907 38.10 -8.08 -65.08
CA GLY A 907 39.27 -7.43 -65.69
C GLY A 907 40.32 -7.04 -64.66
N PRO A 908 41.62 -6.94 -65.03
CA PRO A 908 42.18 -7.18 -66.35
C PRO A 908 42.16 -8.66 -66.79
N ASP A 909 42.23 -8.90 -68.11
CA ASP A 909 42.30 -10.26 -68.67
C ASP A 909 43.57 -11.00 -68.21
N ASN A 910 43.50 -12.33 -68.11
CA ASN A 910 44.66 -13.13 -67.76
C ASN A 910 45.74 -13.04 -68.86
N GLY A 911 46.95 -12.63 -68.49
CA GLY A 911 48.06 -12.33 -69.41
C GLY A 911 47.99 -10.96 -70.07
N ALA A 912 47.11 -10.05 -69.61
CA ALA A 912 46.97 -8.72 -70.20
C ALA A 912 48.28 -7.92 -70.13
N ARG A 913 48.54 -7.14 -71.19
CA ARG A 913 49.63 -6.16 -71.24
C ARG A 913 49.04 -4.76 -71.20
N THR A 914 49.32 -4.01 -70.14
CA THR A 914 48.70 -2.69 -69.91
C THR A 914 49.74 -1.62 -69.57
N SER A 915 49.33 -0.35 -69.68
CA SER A 915 50.06 0.76 -69.07
C SER A 915 50.03 0.61 -67.54
N PRO A 916 51.08 1.02 -66.80
CA PRO A 916 51.09 1.00 -65.33
C PRO A 916 50.04 1.92 -64.67
N GLU A 917 49.55 2.95 -65.37
CA GLU A 917 48.61 3.94 -64.82
C GLU A 917 47.13 3.48 -64.93
N ASP A 918 46.34 3.79 -63.90
CA ASP A 918 44.87 3.60 -63.84
C ASP A 918 44.37 2.18 -64.15
N VAL A 919 45.06 1.14 -63.65
CA VAL A 919 44.62 -0.25 -63.87
C VAL A 919 43.42 -0.56 -63.00
N THR A 920 42.30 -0.89 -63.63
CA THR A 920 41.04 -1.23 -62.95
C THR A 920 40.89 -2.73 -62.81
N PHE A 921 40.74 -3.18 -61.57
CA PHE A 921 40.42 -4.55 -61.19
C PHE A 921 38.93 -4.66 -60.92
N ASP A 922 38.24 -5.47 -61.72
CA ASP A 922 36.80 -5.68 -61.67
C ASP A 922 36.48 -7.16 -61.46
N TRP A 923 35.44 -7.43 -60.67
CA TRP A 923 34.89 -8.77 -60.45
C TRP A 923 33.37 -8.72 -60.31
N ASP A 924 32.70 -9.86 -60.45
CA ASP A 924 31.25 -9.96 -60.24
C ASP A 924 30.90 -10.03 -58.75
N ALA A 925 29.74 -9.46 -58.39
CA ALA A 925 29.19 -9.58 -57.04
C ALA A 925 28.73 -11.02 -56.76
N VAL A 926 29.19 -11.56 -55.65
CA VAL A 926 28.85 -12.86 -55.08
C VAL A 926 27.80 -12.69 -53.98
N GLY A 927 26.63 -13.31 -54.15
CA GLY A 927 25.58 -13.33 -53.12
C GLY A 927 26.05 -13.97 -51.81
N GLY A 928 25.58 -13.46 -50.67
CA GLY A 928 26.00 -13.92 -49.34
C GLY A 928 27.36 -13.38 -48.89
N THR A 929 28.00 -12.47 -49.63
CA THR A 929 29.31 -11.90 -49.27
C THR A 929 29.13 -10.60 -48.48
N ASN A 930 29.78 -10.51 -47.31
CA ASN A 930 29.80 -9.28 -46.49
C ASN A 930 30.79 -8.25 -47.06
N ASN A 931 31.96 -8.71 -47.54
CA ASN A 931 32.98 -7.86 -48.15
C ASN A 931 33.95 -8.65 -49.06
N TYR A 932 34.73 -7.94 -49.88
CA TYR A 932 35.78 -8.49 -50.74
C TYR A 932 37.17 -8.00 -50.33
N THR A 933 38.17 -8.85 -50.45
CA THR A 933 39.59 -8.47 -50.32
C THR A 933 40.28 -8.60 -51.68
N LEU A 934 40.72 -7.49 -52.26
CA LEU A 934 41.58 -7.50 -53.45
C LEU A 934 43.04 -7.66 -53.01
N GLN A 935 43.75 -8.62 -53.57
CA GLN A 935 45.18 -8.83 -53.36
C GLN A 935 45.95 -8.84 -54.67
N TYR A 936 47.15 -8.24 -54.68
CA TYR A 936 48.15 -8.55 -55.70
C TYR A 936 49.53 -8.87 -55.10
N SER A 937 50.29 -9.67 -55.83
CA SER A 937 51.61 -10.18 -55.49
C SER A 937 52.54 -10.20 -56.71
N PHE A 938 53.85 -10.15 -56.47
CA PHE A 938 54.86 -10.47 -57.50
C PHE A 938 55.14 -11.97 -57.61
N THR A 939 54.59 -12.78 -56.70
CA THR A 939 54.71 -14.24 -56.69
C THR A 939 53.36 -14.89 -56.96
N GLU A 940 53.33 -15.90 -57.81
CA GLU A 940 52.09 -16.59 -58.22
C GLU A 940 51.39 -17.29 -57.04
N ASP A 941 52.15 -17.74 -56.04
CA ASP A 941 51.64 -18.43 -54.85
C ASP A 941 51.16 -17.47 -53.75
N PHE A 942 51.28 -16.15 -53.95
CA PHE A 942 50.98 -15.12 -52.95
C PHE A 942 51.74 -15.33 -51.64
N SER A 943 52.95 -15.91 -51.70
CA SER A 943 53.83 -16.05 -50.53
C SER A 943 54.26 -14.70 -49.96
N THR A 944 54.33 -13.66 -50.80
CA THR A 944 54.32 -12.24 -50.37
C THR A 944 53.07 -11.55 -50.89
N ILE A 945 52.51 -10.62 -50.12
CA ILE A 945 51.37 -9.81 -50.55
C ILE A 945 51.85 -8.37 -50.63
N GLU A 946 51.84 -7.80 -51.83
CA GLU A 946 52.34 -6.45 -52.09
C GLU A 946 51.24 -5.41 -51.91
N PHE A 947 49.99 -5.83 -52.10
CA PHE A 947 48.82 -5.02 -51.87
C PHE A 947 47.66 -5.88 -51.41
N GLU A 948 46.95 -5.37 -50.42
CA GLU A 948 45.72 -5.94 -49.90
C GLU A 948 44.74 -4.83 -49.56
N ARG A 949 43.47 -5.01 -49.93
CA ARG A 949 42.42 -4.07 -49.53
C ARG A 949 41.05 -4.74 -49.39
N VAL A 950 40.45 -4.58 -48.21
CA VAL A 950 39.06 -4.99 -47.91
C VAL A 950 38.07 -3.89 -48.31
N MET A 951 36.99 -4.24 -49.02
CA MET A 951 35.99 -3.31 -49.55
C MET A 951 34.61 -3.97 -49.73
N GLY A 952 33.53 -3.19 -49.62
CA GLY A 952 32.16 -3.64 -49.93
C GLY A 952 31.73 -3.43 -51.39
N ARG A 953 32.67 -3.25 -52.33
CA ARG A 953 32.41 -2.97 -53.75
C ARG A 953 33.20 -3.94 -54.64
N THR A 954 32.82 -4.04 -55.91
CA THR A 954 33.37 -5.06 -56.83
C THR A 954 34.32 -4.52 -57.91
N SER A 955 34.83 -3.32 -57.71
CA SER A 955 35.74 -2.64 -58.63
C SER A 955 36.74 -1.79 -57.86
N PHE A 956 37.99 -1.78 -58.32
CA PHE A 956 39.05 -0.97 -57.74
C PHE A 956 40.16 -0.60 -58.73
N THR A 957 40.45 0.69 -58.85
CA THR A 957 41.51 1.23 -59.72
C THR A 957 42.74 1.62 -58.91
N LEU A 958 43.93 1.23 -59.37
CA LEU A 958 45.20 1.63 -58.77
C LEU A 958 46.35 1.64 -59.78
N ASP A 959 47.38 2.44 -59.51
CA ASP A 959 48.61 2.49 -60.31
C ASP A 959 49.56 1.34 -59.96
N LEU A 960 50.02 0.62 -60.98
CA LEU A 960 50.87 -0.56 -60.84
C LEU A 960 52.36 -0.23 -61.13
N PRO A 961 53.30 -0.96 -60.52
CA PRO A 961 54.72 -0.84 -60.84
C PRO A 961 55.01 -1.06 -62.33
N GLU A 962 55.90 -0.25 -62.92
CA GLU A 962 56.28 -0.37 -64.33
C GLU A 962 57.08 -1.65 -64.62
N ASN A 963 56.95 -2.18 -65.83
CA ASN A 963 57.74 -3.31 -66.35
C ASN A 963 57.75 -4.55 -65.42
N THR A 964 56.62 -4.80 -64.74
CA THR A 964 56.50 -5.82 -63.70
C THR A 964 55.40 -6.82 -64.03
N THR A 965 55.61 -8.08 -63.64
CA THR A 965 54.59 -9.14 -63.70
C THR A 965 53.85 -9.19 -62.38
N ILE A 966 52.53 -9.08 -62.42
CA ILE A 966 51.67 -8.97 -61.24
C ILE A 966 50.63 -10.07 -61.28
N TYR A 967 50.54 -10.83 -60.19
CA TYR A 967 49.51 -11.84 -59.95
C TYR A 967 48.47 -11.23 -59.01
N TRP A 968 47.19 -11.30 -59.36
CA TRP A 968 46.13 -10.73 -58.55
C TRP A 968 44.96 -11.70 -58.37
N ARG A 969 44.26 -11.54 -57.25
CA ARG A 969 43.09 -12.36 -56.87
C ARG A 969 42.15 -11.56 -55.97
N VAL A 970 40.91 -12.03 -55.86
CA VAL A 970 39.88 -11.47 -54.99
C VAL A 970 39.38 -12.55 -54.04
N LEU A 971 39.27 -12.22 -52.76
CA LEU A 971 38.69 -13.07 -51.73
C LEU A 971 37.30 -12.53 -51.40
N SER A 972 36.27 -13.38 -51.48
CA SER A 972 34.92 -13.04 -51.01
C SER A 972 34.79 -13.53 -49.57
N ASN A 973 34.39 -12.67 -48.64
CA ASN A 973 34.33 -13.00 -47.21
C ASN A 973 32.91 -12.78 -46.64
N ASN A 974 32.49 -13.71 -45.79
CA ASN A 974 31.39 -13.53 -44.83
C ASN A 974 31.72 -14.28 -43.53
N ASP A 975 30.77 -14.32 -42.60
CA ASP A 975 30.97 -14.95 -41.30
C ASP A 975 31.17 -16.49 -41.38
N CYS A 976 30.76 -17.09 -42.51
CA CYS A 976 30.92 -18.51 -42.84
C CYS A 976 32.20 -18.86 -43.61
N GLY A 977 33.07 -17.87 -43.88
CA GLY A 977 34.40 -18.09 -44.40
C GLY A 977 34.74 -17.27 -45.63
N THR A 978 35.79 -17.74 -46.33
CA THR A 978 36.42 -17.00 -47.43
C THR A 978 36.59 -17.88 -48.66
N ALA A 979 36.12 -17.40 -49.81
CA ALA A 979 36.35 -18.04 -51.11
C ALA A 979 37.31 -17.20 -51.96
N ILE A 980 38.35 -17.85 -52.48
CA ILE A 980 39.44 -17.21 -53.23
C ILE A 980 39.19 -17.39 -54.72
N SER A 981 39.26 -16.32 -55.50
CA SER A 981 39.20 -16.35 -56.96
C SER A 981 40.35 -17.15 -57.58
N GLU A 982 40.21 -17.43 -58.88
CA GLU A 982 41.37 -17.74 -59.71
C GLU A 982 42.44 -16.64 -59.59
N VAL A 983 43.70 -16.99 -59.83
CA VAL A 983 44.79 -16.03 -59.93
C VAL A 983 44.92 -15.60 -61.39
N ARG A 984 44.96 -14.29 -61.64
CA ARG A 984 45.26 -13.74 -62.97
C ARG A 984 46.59 -13.02 -62.97
N VAL A 985 47.32 -13.14 -64.08
CA VAL A 985 48.59 -12.45 -64.30
C VAL A 985 48.42 -11.27 -65.25
N LEU A 986 49.16 -10.19 -65.06
CA LEU A 986 49.28 -9.09 -66.01
C LEU A 986 50.73 -8.58 -66.07
N GLU A 987 51.14 -8.04 -67.22
CA GLU A 987 52.43 -7.35 -67.41
C GLU A 987 52.21 -5.86 -67.71
N THR A 988 52.94 -4.97 -67.03
CA THR A 988 52.90 -3.53 -67.32
C THR A 988 53.97 -3.13 -68.35
N ARG A 989 53.64 -2.43 -69.45
CA ARG A 989 54.59 -1.89 -70.46
C ARG A 989 54.10 -0.59 -71.14
N PRO A 990 54.99 0.31 -71.59
CA PRO A 990 54.62 1.51 -72.37
C PRO A 990 54.23 1.16 -73.84
N LEU A 991 53.24 1.88 -74.42
CA LEU A 991 52.65 1.58 -75.74
C LEU A 991 53.20 2.44 -76.92
N SER A 992 53.78 1.75 -77.93
CA SER A 992 54.07 2.04 -79.37
C SER A 992 54.82 3.33 -79.85
N LEU A 993 56.01 3.16 -80.46
CA LEU A 993 56.85 4.22 -81.08
C LEU A 993 57.27 3.80 -82.51
N GLN A 994 56.95 4.58 -83.57
CA GLN A 994 57.24 4.21 -84.97
C GLN A 994 58.55 4.84 -85.48
N SER A 995 59.44 4.05 -86.12
CA SER A 995 60.74 4.52 -86.65
C SER A 995 60.74 4.68 -88.17
N PHE A 996 61.24 5.82 -88.65
CA PHE A 996 61.38 6.18 -90.08
C PHE A 996 62.83 6.13 -90.59
N GLY A 997 63.75 5.55 -89.80
CA GLY A 997 65.19 5.51 -90.10
C GLY A 997 65.89 6.86 -89.92
N ALA A 998 67.24 6.84 -89.88
CA ALA A 998 68.09 8.03 -89.67
C ALA A 998 67.77 8.83 -88.38
N ASN A 999 67.51 8.14 -87.27
CA ASN A 999 67.10 8.72 -85.97
C ASN A 999 65.80 9.53 -85.99
N ARG A 1000 64.91 9.27 -86.94
CA ARG A 1000 63.55 9.86 -86.98
C ARG A 1000 62.53 8.87 -86.42
N SER A 1001 61.68 9.34 -85.50
CA SER A 1001 60.56 8.57 -84.97
C SER A 1001 59.31 9.43 -84.81
N LEU A 1002 58.15 8.77 -84.82
CA LEU A 1002 56.85 9.39 -84.64
C LEU A 1002 56.05 8.56 -83.63
N ASN A 1003 55.63 9.21 -82.54
CA ASN A 1003 54.74 8.64 -81.53
C ASN A 1003 53.29 9.06 -81.82
N ILE A 1004 52.35 8.13 -81.71
CA ILE A 1004 50.94 8.34 -82.04
C ILE A 1004 50.05 7.83 -80.92
N TYR A 1005 49.36 8.74 -80.21
CA TYR A 1005 48.58 8.39 -79.02
C TYR A 1005 47.42 9.38 -78.76
N PRO A 1006 46.41 9.01 -77.96
CA PRO A 1006 46.08 7.65 -77.58
C PRO A 1006 45.51 6.86 -78.76
N ASN A 1007 45.62 5.53 -78.74
CA ASN A 1007 44.95 4.65 -79.68
C ASN A 1007 44.49 3.40 -78.91
N PRO A 1008 43.19 3.24 -78.59
CA PRO A 1008 42.01 3.92 -79.16
C PRO A 1008 41.88 5.42 -78.82
N VAL A 1009 41.30 6.20 -79.72
CA VAL A 1009 41.12 7.67 -79.60
C VAL A 1009 39.63 8.04 -79.57
N ARG A 1010 39.21 8.92 -78.65
CA ARG A 1010 37.83 9.44 -78.61
C ARG A 1010 37.62 10.68 -79.49
N ARG A 1011 38.63 11.56 -79.54
CA ARG A 1011 38.52 12.83 -80.27
C ARG A 1011 39.84 13.34 -80.83
N LEU A 1012 40.78 13.70 -79.97
CA LEU A 1012 42.07 14.27 -80.37
C LEU A 1012 43.14 13.18 -80.44
N LEU A 1013 43.74 13.01 -81.62
CA LEU A 1013 44.89 12.13 -81.82
C LEU A 1013 46.16 12.98 -81.83
N ASN A 1014 47.12 12.63 -80.98
CA ASN A 1014 48.43 13.28 -80.90
C ASN A 1014 49.43 12.56 -81.80
N LEU A 1015 50.16 13.33 -82.60
CA LEU A 1015 51.32 12.90 -83.38
C LEU A 1015 52.53 13.71 -82.94
N GLU A 1016 53.52 13.04 -82.38
CA GLU A 1016 54.73 13.68 -81.86
C GLU A 1016 55.96 13.14 -82.60
N ALA A 1017 56.60 14.00 -83.39
CA ALA A 1017 57.77 13.62 -84.18
C ALA A 1017 59.06 14.03 -83.46
N SER A 1018 60.01 13.11 -83.37
CA SER A 1018 61.34 13.31 -82.80
C SER A 1018 62.42 12.92 -83.81
N GLY A 1019 63.57 13.60 -83.77
CA GLY A 1019 64.69 13.36 -84.68
C GLY A 1019 64.88 14.40 -85.79
N ASN A 1020 65.82 14.13 -86.71
CA ASN A 1020 66.22 15.07 -87.76
C ASN A 1020 65.37 14.91 -89.03
N TRP A 1021 64.28 15.66 -89.13
CA TRP A 1021 63.41 15.67 -90.31
C TRP A 1021 63.79 16.80 -91.26
N SER A 1022 64.15 16.46 -92.51
CA SER A 1022 64.57 17.41 -93.57
C SER A 1022 63.43 17.92 -94.45
N SER A 1023 62.22 17.39 -94.28
CA SER A 1023 61.03 17.76 -95.04
C SER A 1023 59.74 17.45 -94.26
N ASP A 1024 58.61 18.00 -94.72
CA ASP A 1024 57.31 17.85 -94.08
C ASP A 1024 56.77 16.41 -94.17
N ILE A 1025 56.00 15.98 -93.17
CA ILE A 1025 55.30 14.69 -93.19
C ILE A 1025 53.88 14.89 -93.71
N ASP A 1026 53.52 14.15 -94.75
CA ASP A 1026 52.14 14.11 -95.25
C ASP A 1026 51.40 12.93 -94.60
N ALA A 1027 50.34 13.23 -93.85
CA ALA A 1027 49.50 12.27 -93.16
C ALA A 1027 48.14 12.17 -93.84
N THR A 1028 47.77 10.99 -94.31
CA THR A 1028 46.51 10.73 -95.01
C THR A 1028 45.66 9.76 -94.20
N LEU A 1029 44.49 10.21 -93.76
CA LEU A 1029 43.53 9.37 -93.07
C LEU A 1029 42.60 8.68 -94.06
N LEU A 1030 42.46 7.37 -93.88
CA LEU A 1030 41.71 6.46 -94.73
C LEU A 1030 40.64 5.76 -93.88
N ASP A 1031 39.46 5.52 -94.45
CA ASP A 1031 38.51 4.57 -93.86
C ASP A 1031 38.95 3.12 -94.09
N ALA A 1032 38.23 2.17 -93.47
CA ALA A 1032 38.50 0.74 -93.58
C ALA A 1032 38.43 0.18 -95.01
N THR A 1033 37.83 0.91 -95.97
CA THR A 1033 37.78 0.50 -97.39
C THR A 1033 38.97 1.03 -98.20
N GLY A 1034 39.86 1.82 -97.57
CA GLY A 1034 40.99 2.48 -98.22
C GLY A 1034 40.62 3.78 -98.93
N ARG A 1035 39.39 4.29 -98.74
CA ARG A 1035 39.00 5.59 -99.29
C ARG A 1035 39.62 6.70 -98.45
N GLN A 1036 40.29 7.64 -99.13
CA GLN A 1036 40.90 8.81 -98.49
C GLN A 1036 39.82 9.75 -97.95
N LEU A 1037 39.86 9.98 -96.64
CA LEU A 1037 38.94 10.86 -95.93
C LEU A 1037 39.52 12.28 -95.80
N ARG A 1038 40.79 12.38 -95.41
CA ARG A 1038 41.44 13.68 -95.15
C ARG A 1038 42.95 13.57 -95.25
N THR A 1039 43.60 14.66 -95.63
CA THR A 1039 45.06 14.76 -95.62
C THR A 1039 45.47 15.95 -94.77
N PHE A 1040 46.54 15.76 -94.01
CA PHE A 1040 47.16 16.72 -93.12
C PHE A 1040 48.64 16.80 -93.48
N ARG A 1041 49.23 17.97 -93.30
CA ARG A 1041 50.65 18.19 -93.53
C ARG A 1041 51.28 18.72 -92.26
N ILE A 1042 52.31 18.03 -91.79
CA ILE A 1042 53.08 18.41 -90.61
C ILE A 1042 54.34 19.14 -91.10
N ALA A 1043 54.29 20.46 -91.07
CA ALA A 1043 55.43 21.29 -91.45
C ALA A 1043 56.44 21.36 -90.30
N ASN A 1044 57.74 21.21 -90.61
CA ASN A 1044 58.83 21.18 -89.62
C ASN A 1044 58.57 20.20 -88.44
N PRO A 1045 58.52 18.89 -88.69
CA PRO A 1045 58.00 17.92 -87.71
C PRO A 1045 58.92 17.65 -86.52
N ALA A 1046 60.21 18.04 -86.57
CA ALA A 1046 61.14 17.79 -85.46
C ALA A 1046 60.74 18.53 -84.16
N GLY A 1047 60.35 17.78 -83.12
CA GLY A 1047 59.98 18.31 -81.80
C GLY A 1047 58.57 18.89 -81.73
N THR A 1048 57.75 18.70 -82.77
CA THR A 1048 56.43 19.31 -82.87
C THR A 1048 55.33 18.31 -82.50
N LEU A 1049 54.52 18.65 -81.51
CA LEU A 1049 53.27 17.95 -81.20
C LEU A 1049 52.17 18.45 -82.15
N THR A 1050 51.63 17.56 -82.98
CA THR A 1050 50.51 17.85 -83.86
C THR A 1050 49.27 17.11 -83.41
N GLN A 1051 48.17 17.83 -83.22
CA GLN A 1051 46.89 17.24 -82.84
C GLN A 1051 45.95 17.18 -84.04
N ILE A 1052 45.36 16.02 -84.26
CA ILE A 1052 44.34 15.79 -85.29
C ILE A 1052 43.00 15.57 -84.59
N ASP A 1053 42.05 16.48 -84.80
CA ASP A 1053 40.67 16.30 -84.32
C ASP A 1053 39.91 15.35 -85.26
N LEU A 1054 39.56 14.19 -84.71
CA LEU A 1054 38.80 13.12 -85.36
C LEU A 1054 37.35 13.06 -84.88
N GLY A 1055 36.88 14.00 -84.03
CA GLY A 1055 35.55 13.97 -83.42
C GLY A 1055 34.36 14.14 -84.37
N GLN A 1056 34.60 14.31 -85.67
CA GLN A 1056 33.55 14.30 -86.71
C GLN A 1056 33.45 12.94 -87.42
N LEU A 1057 34.30 11.97 -87.05
CA LEU A 1057 34.25 10.61 -87.56
C LEU A 1057 33.40 9.73 -86.64
N SER A 1058 32.67 8.80 -87.24
CA SER A 1058 31.94 7.79 -86.49
C SER A 1058 32.91 6.82 -85.81
N ALA A 1059 32.47 6.18 -84.72
CA ALA A 1059 33.24 5.14 -84.07
C ALA A 1059 33.55 3.99 -85.06
N GLY A 1060 34.79 3.54 -85.12
CA GLY A 1060 35.24 2.55 -86.09
C GLY A 1060 36.74 2.45 -86.24
N VAL A 1061 37.18 1.58 -87.16
CA VAL A 1061 38.59 1.37 -87.48
C VAL A 1061 38.98 2.25 -88.67
N TYR A 1062 40.06 3.00 -88.52
CA TYR A 1062 40.63 3.89 -89.52
C TYR A 1062 42.10 3.59 -89.71
N TYR A 1063 42.68 4.08 -90.81
CA TYR A 1063 44.09 3.91 -91.10
C TYR A 1063 44.74 5.26 -91.38
N LEU A 1064 45.81 5.60 -90.66
CA LEU A 1064 46.58 6.81 -90.87
C LEU A 1064 47.87 6.47 -91.60
N ARG A 1065 47.95 6.92 -92.84
CA ARG A 1065 49.08 6.68 -93.73
C ARG A 1065 49.99 7.89 -93.79
N LEU A 1066 51.23 7.71 -93.40
CA LEU A 1066 52.24 8.74 -93.24
C LEU A 1066 53.30 8.57 -94.32
N THR A 1067 53.61 9.66 -95.03
CA THR A 1067 54.58 9.68 -96.13
C THR A 1067 55.58 10.80 -95.94
N ASN A 1068 56.87 10.49 -96.05
CA ASN A 1068 57.96 11.47 -96.03
C ASN A 1068 59.13 10.97 -96.89
N GLU A 1069 59.64 11.80 -97.80
CA GLU A 1069 60.79 11.49 -98.69
C GLU A 1069 60.69 10.13 -99.41
N GLY A 1070 59.48 9.73 -99.81
CA GLY A 1070 59.22 8.47 -100.51
C GLY A 1070 59.09 7.23 -99.61
N VAL A 1071 59.20 7.37 -98.28
CA VAL A 1071 58.91 6.30 -97.32
C VAL A 1071 57.48 6.43 -96.82
N GLU A 1072 56.72 5.35 -96.94
CA GLU A 1072 55.31 5.27 -96.54
C GLU A 1072 55.12 4.27 -95.38
N ARG A 1073 54.31 4.64 -94.39
CA ARG A 1073 53.92 3.82 -93.22
C ARG A 1073 52.44 3.99 -92.95
N THR A 1074 51.73 2.94 -92.56
CA THR A 1074 50.30 3.01 -92.27
C THR A 1074 50.00 2.45 -90.89
N GLU A 1075 49.34 3.24 -90.06
CA GLU A 1075 48.95 2.88 -88.70
C GLU A 1075 47.46 2.66 -88.58
N ARG A 1076 47.06 1.59 -87.90
CA ARG A 1076 45.66 1.31 -87.59
C ARG A 1076 45.24 2.11 -86.38
N LEU A 1077 44.15 2.87 -86.51
CA LEU A 1077 43.55 3.67 -85.45
C LEU A 1077 42.14 3.16 -85.13
N VAL A 1078 41.77 3.17 -83.85
CA VAL A 1078 40.40 2.88 -83.40
C VAL A 1078 39.80 4.17 -82.86
N VAL A 1079 38.77 4.69 -83.52
CA VAL A 1079 37.99 5.85 -83.04
C VAL A 1079 36.81 5.32 -82.21
N MET A 1080 36.70 5.77 -80.97
CA MET A 1080 35.61 5.42 -80.05
C MET A 1080 34.50 6.48 -80.10
N PRO A 1081 33.25 6.14 -79.70
CA PRO A 1081 32.12 7.08 -79.70
C PRO A 1081 32.34 8.35 -78.90
#